data_AF-A0A3B8V167-F1
#
_entry.id   AF-A0A3B8V167-F1
#
_cell.length_a   1.000
_cell.length_b   1.000
_cell.length_c   1.000
_cell.angle_alpha   90.00
_cell.angle_beta   90.00
_cell.angle_gamma   90.00
#
_symmetry.space_group_name_H-M   'P 1'
#
loop_
_entity.id
_entity.type
_entity.pdbx_description
1 polymer ?
#
loop_
_entity_poly.entity_id
_entity_poly.type
_entity_poly.pdbx_seq_one_letter_code
_entity_poly.pdbx_strand_id
1 'polypeptide(L)'
;MLSMMFLVIFGSLAAAMAVVATGNVRTADVSLRVSRSTSAAETGLVYGTWILEREARRFVVRKGEIDADYTADLWNGTFDTSTDGEVVIIPPDGYITDSDPSGLADAVRDAHLAGDHGEIIEPGDAALPDIDSNGDLLAVRPIRVSAEQNAAYFRLRYELVPGESAIRITSEGVDREVRRTLSMLVRLDKRIEYAVVSPNRIMIGKNVLIVGPLGTRYGEVEGELNGGNGIPLDMRSDIRWLTPALDAKLDEFEAIVADSDVDDDGRLRPGHPVEGAALTEAFEDLDGDEFVDEFDLFLEAFDLDGDGRVVYDQTLANGATEEFAGIDDQFAHLVDNATPDRNDDGVVDADDTSLGWRDGVLDSWDRFTKVDGRLAFAVARSDWESTKESPIRTVVHGGIRPAPDEAAMSFGLGPEELRVVTTDMFAGSAAYFRDVAFGGDTLEDQVATGVLAGGEAVLPGDAEHPGYETTPLGSFSPYDLYLRPIYRGITFRNVAIPTGTNALFEDCTFLGVTYVETEQLCNDPNWNYAGALEDADNGPGFLIRSRFGDLFTSHPDLGEVQDSKVLSNNLRFEDCTFLGSLAGDTPGEYTHWRNKIQITGSSRFFADPEDEDMLEQPDGEALQELLESLSEEQLLEMQKSSIMMPGWSVDVGSFTNETSDDPDATPRVDLRGLIVAGILDIRGTASVEGTLLMTFRPVAGEGPLFYDGQTDAFNTTIGYFGPDDGDGEGSDPLDPDFSGFGEILLEYDEDIVLPDGILWPILAEPVAASYREGIS
;
A
#
# COMPACT_ATOMS: atom_id res chain seq x y z
N MET A 1 -70.90 13.78 57.36
CA MET A 1 -70.95 14.07 55.90
C MET A 1 -69.55 14.39 55.35
N LEU A 2 -68.80 15.34 55.95
CA LEU A 2 -67.42 15.66 55.56
C LEU A 2 -66.43 14.47 55.61
N SER A 3 -66.48 13.61 56.65
CA SER A 3 -65.59 12.44 56.74
C SER A 3 -65.83 11.42 55.62
N MET A 4 -67.07 11.32 55.13
CA MET A 4 -67.45 10.40 54.06
C MET A 4 -66.98 10.92 52.69
N MET A 5 -67.01 12.24 52.49
CA MET A 5 -66.43 12.88 51.29
C MET A 5 -64.91 12.74 51.25
N PHE A 6 -64.21 12.92 52.38
CA PHE A 6 -62.77 12.69 52.44
C PHE A 6 -62.38 11.24 52.12
N LEU A 7 -63.13 10.25 52.62
CA LEU A 7 -62.91 8.84 52.32
C LEU A 7 -63.07 8.51 50.83
N VAL A 8 -64.06 9.12 50.16
CA VAL A 8 -64.27 8.97 48.72
C VAL A 8 -63.15 9.66 47.93
N ILE A 9 -62.72 10.85 48.34
CA ILE A 9 -61.62 11.59 47.69
C ILE A 9 -60.30 10.83 47.83
N PHE A 10 -59.92 10.41 49.04
CA PHE A 10 -58.70 9.63 49.27
C PHE A 10 -58.75 8.25 48.60
N GLY A 11 -59.90 7.59 48.59
CA GLY A 11 -60.10 6.34 47.84
C GLY A 11 -59.94 6.53 46.33
N SER A 12 -60.48 7.62 45.78
CA SER A 12 -60.36 7.93 44.35
C SER A 12 -58.93 8.35 43.95
N LEU A 13 -58.22 9.09 44.81
CA LEU A 13 -56.82 9.47 44.61
C LEU A 13 -55.91 8.25 44.68
N ALA A 14 -56.10 7.37 45.66
CA ALA A 14 -55.34 6.12 45.78
C ALA A 14 -55.58 5.20 44.57
N ALA A 15 -56.81 5.10 44.08
CA ALA A 15 -57.12 4.34 42.87
C ALA A 15 -56.46 4.96 41.62
N ALA A 16 -56.50 6.29 41.47
CA ALA A 16 -55.83 6.98 40.37
C ALA A 16 -54.30 6.81 40.41
N MET A 17 -53.68 6.95 41.58
CA MET A 17 -52.25 6.71 41.78
C MET A 17 -51.87 5.25 41.49
N ALA A 18 -52.71 4.29 41.87
CA ALA A 18 -52.47 2.87 41.55
C ALA A 18 -52.54 2.60 40.05
N VAL A 19 -53.49 3.22 39.32
CA VAL A 19 -53.58 3.12 37.86
C VAL A 19 -52.37 3.75 37.18
N VAL A 20 -51.95 4.95 37.60
CA VAL A 20 -50.75 5.63 37.08
C VAL A 20 -49.49 4.82 37.39
N ALA A 21 -49.34 4.29 38.59
CA ALA A 21 -48.21 3.45 38.97
C ALA A 21 -48.16 2.15 38.13
N THR A 22 -49.32 1.52 37.89
CA THR A 22 -49.40 0.34 37.02
C THR A 22 -49.07 0.68 35.57
N GLY A 23 -49.50 1.85 35.09
CA GLY A 23 -49.13 2.39 33.78
C GLY A 23 -47.62 2.59 33.66
N ASN A 24 -47.01 3.28 34.63
CA ASN A 24 -45.57 3.54 34.65
C ASN A 24 -44.74 2.26 34.69
N VAL A 25 -45.14 1.27 35.49
CA VAL A 25 -44.44 -0.03 35.57
C VAL A 25 -44.52 -0.78 34.24
N ARG A 26 -45.67 -0.75 33.57
CA ARG A 26 -45.81 -1.38 32.24
C ARG A 26 -44.98 -0.67 31.18
N THR A 27 -44.98 0.66 31.15
CA THR A 27 -44.15 1.44 30.22
C THR A 27 -42.67 1.19 30.46
N ALA A 28 -42.23 1.14 31.71
CA ALA A 28 -40.85 0.83 32.06
C ALA A 28 -40.44 -0.59 31.63
N ASP A 29 -41.28 -1.59 31.88
CA ASP A 29 -41.03 -2.98 31.45
C ASP A 29 -41.00 -3.12 29.92
N VAL A 30 -41.88 -2.45 29.19
CA VAL A 30 -41.83 -2.42 27.72
C VAL A 30 -40.57 -1.71 27.23
N SER A 31 -40.20 -0.57 27.81
CA SER A 31 -38.98 0.16 27.45
C SER A 31 -37.72 -0.68 27.68
N LEU A 32 -37.67 -1.43 28.77
CA LEU A 32 -36.56 -2.34 29.07
C LEU A 32 -36.48 -3.48 28.05
N ARG A 33 -37.61 -4.07 27.66
CA ARG A 33 -37.66 -5.13 26.63
C ARG A 33 -37.22 -4.61 25.25
N VAL A 34 -37.65 -3.39 24.90
CA VAL A 34 -37.21 -2.73 23.67
C VAL A 34 -35.69 -2.52 23.69
N SER A 35 -35.15 -1.95 24.77
CA SER A 35 -33.70 -1.73 24.88
C SER A 35 -32.92 -3.05 24.81
N ARG A 36 -33.35 -4.11 25.50
CA ARG A 36 -32.67 -5.42 25.48
C ARG A 36 -32.76 -6.13 24.13
N SER A 37 -33.91 -6.04 23.45
CA SER A 37 -34.05 -6.60 22.10
C SER A 37 -33.21 -5.83 21.08
N THR A 38 -33.11 -4.50 21.18
CA THR A 38 -32.19 -3.70 20.36
C THR A 38 -30.74 -4.09 20.63
N SER A 39 -30.29 -4.10 21.89
CA SER A 39 -28.90 -4.48 22.20
C SER A 39 -28.57 -5.93 21.81
N ALA A 40 -29.53 -6.85 21.91
CA ALA A 40 -29.36 -8.21 21.40
C ALA A 40 -29.20 -8.22 19.87
N ALA A 41 -29.99 -7.42 19.15
CA ALA A 41 -29.87 -7.30 17.70
C ALA A 41 -28.51 -6.71 17.29
N GLU A 42 -28.05 -5.64 17.95
CA GLU A 42 -26.73 -5.02 17.73
C GLU A 42 -25.60 -6.02 17.99
N THR A 43 -25.65 -6.71 19.13
CA THR A 43 -24.68 -7.77 19.48
C THR A 43 -24.66 -8.85 18.41
N GLY A 44 -25.84 -9.28 17.95
CA GLY A 44 -25.95 -10.27 16.90
C GLY A 44 -25.39 -9.80 15.56
N LEU A 45 -25.58 -8.53 15.20
CA LEU A 45 -25.05 -7.98 13.96
C LEU A 45 -23.52 -7.99 13.97
N VAL A 46 -22.90 -7.50 15.05
CA VAL A 46 -21.44 -7.53 15.24
C VAL A 46 -20.91 -8.97 15.22
N TYR A 47 -21.54 -9.87 15.96
CA TYR A 47 -21.13 -11.29 15.98
C TYR A 47 -21.28 -11.97 14.62
N GLY A 48 -22.36 -11.65 13.90
CA GLY A 48 -22.64 -12.20 12.59
C GLY A 48 -21.61 -11.76 11.56
N THR A 49 -21.27 -10.47 11.55
CA THR A 49 -20.22 -9.87 10.72
C THR A 49 -18.86 -10.50 11.01
N TRP A 50 -18.48 -10.59 12.28
CA TRP A 50 -17.21 -11.22 12.69
C TRP A 50 -17.07 -12.67 12.22
N ILE A 51 -18.14 -13.48 12.29
CA ILE A 51 -18.12 -14.84 11.74
C ILE A 51 -17.90 -14.81 10.22
N LEU A 52 -18.62 -13.94 9.50
CA LEU A 52 -18.49 -13.87 8.04
C LEU A 52 -17.08 -13.43 7.63
N GLU A 53 -16.53 -12.40 8.26
CA GLU A 53 -15.14 -11.94 8.08
C GLU A 53 -14.14 -13.07 8.29
N ARG A 54 -14.23 -13.76 9.43
CA ARG A 54 -13.31 -14.83 9.78
C ARG A 54 -13.37 -16.00 8.81
N GLU A 55 -14.58 -16.41 8.41
CA GLU A 55 -14.73 -17.54 7.49
C GLU A 55 -14.43 -17.16 6.03
N ALA A 56 -14.66 -15.91 5.63
CA ALA A 56 -14.31 -15.40 4.30
C ALA A 56 -12.79 -15.36 4.07
N ARG A 57 -12.01 -14.92 5.07
CA ARG A 57 -10.54 -14.92 5.01
C ARG A 57 -9.91 -16.30 4.76
N ARG A 58 -10.66 -17.38 4.97
CA ARG A 58 -10.21 -18.74 4.65
C ARG A 58 -10.19 -19.03 3.15
N PHE A 59 -10.96 -18.29 2.35
CA PHE A 59 -11.02 -18.44 0.90
C PHE A 59 -9.94 -17.57 0.27
N VAL A 60 -8.91 -18.21 -0.27
CA VAL A 60 -7.80 -17.55 -0.95
C VAL A 60 -7.99 -17.75 -2.43
N VAL A 61 -8.18 -16.66 -3.16
CA VAL A 61 -8.62 -16.69 -4.56
C VAL A 61 -7.60 -16.07 -5.49
N ARG A 62 -7.51 -16.62 -6.71
CA ARG A 62 -6.63 -16.09 -7.76
C ARG A 62 -7.27 -14.95 -8.55
N LYS A 63 -8.61 -14.93 -8.68
CA LYS A 63 -9.36 -13.85 -9.33
C LYS A 63 -9.08 -12.52 -8.64
N GLY A 64 -8.79 -11.47 -9.41
CA GLY A 64 -8.47 -10.13 -8.92
C GLY A 64 -9.72 -9.38 -8.46
N GLU A 65 -10.72 -9.31 -9.34
CA GLU A 65 -11.98 -8.59 -9.10
C GLU A 65 -13.07 -9.53 -8.54
N ILE A 66 -13.72 -9.12 -7.44
CA ILE A 66 -14.80 -9.86 -6.80
C ILE A 66 -16.15 -9.27 -7.22
N ASP A 67 -16.57 -9.61 -8.44
CA ASP A 67 -17.87 -9.19 -8.98
C ASP A 67 -19.07 -9.94 -8.33
N ALA A 68 -20.28 -9.53 -8.66
CA ALA A 68 -21.52 -10.10 -8.10
C ALA A 68 -21.74 -11.58 -8.50
N ASP A 69 -21.34 -11.99 -9.70
CA ASP A 69 -21.51 -13.36 -10.17
C ASP A 69 -20.52 -14.28 -9.43
N TYR A 70 -19.26 -13.86 -9.30
CA TYR A 70 -18.24 -14.58 -8.56
C TYR A 70 -18.54 -14.63 -7.06
N THR A 71 -19.14 -13.57 -6.50
CA THR A 71 -19.65 -13.58 -5.12
C THR A 71 -20.70 -14.67 -4.92
N ALA A 72 -21.63 -14.84 -5.86
CA ALA A 72 -22.63 -15.91 -5.82
C ALA A 72 -21.98 -17.30 -5.93
N ASP A 73 -20.94 -17.42 -6.77
CA ASP A 73 -20.19 -18.66 -6.95
C ASP A 73 -19.35 -19.04 -5.72
N LEU A 74 -18.70 -18.07 -5.07
CA LEU A 74 -18.00 -18.27 -3.80
C LEU A 74 -18.96 -18.64 -2.67
N TRP A 75 -20.11 -17.96 -2.60
CA TRP A 75 -21.15 -18.24 -1.61
C TRP A 75 -21.66 -19.69 -1.71
N ASN A 76 -22.01 -20.12 -2.92
CA ASN A 76 -22.60 -21.43 -3.18
C ASN A 76 -21.59 -22.56 -3.38
N GLY A 77 -20.31 -22.23 -3.62
CA GLY A 77 -19.28 -23.21 -3.96
C GLY A 77 -19.37 -23.71 -5.40
N THR A 78 -19.83 -22.86 -6.32
CA THR A 78 -20.06 -23.18 -7.74
C THR A 78 -19.03 -22.60 -8.69
N PHE A 79 -18.00 -21.94 -8.17
CA PHE A 79 -16.88 -21.36 -8.94
C PHE A 79 -16.20 -22.38 -9.86
N ASP A 80 -15.81 -21.94 -11.05
CA ASP A 80 -15.13 -22.76 -12.06
C ASP A 80 -13.64 -22.41 -12.09
N THR A 81 -12.82 -23.30 -11.54
CA THR A 81 -11.36 -23.11 -11.50
C THR A 81 -10.67 -22.93 -12.86
N SER A 82 -11.34 -23.25 -13.96
CA SER A 82 -10.81 -23.02 -15.31
C SER A 82 -11.05 -21.60 -15.83
N THR A 83 -12.04 -20.88 -15.30
CA THR A 83 -12.33 -19.48 -15.65
C THR A 83 -11.97 -18.53 -14.52
N ASP A 84 -12.27 -18.89 -13.27
CA ASP A 84 -12.14 -18.02 -12.10
C ASP A 84 -10.78 -18.19 -11.39
N GLY A 85 -9.96 -19.11 -11.88
CA GLY A 85 -8.68 -19.45 -11.28
C GLY A 85 -8.78 -20.28 -10.02
N GLU A 86 -7.63 -20.51 -9.39
CA GLU A 86 -7.51 -21.34 -8.20
C GLU A 86 -8.19 -20.70 -6.98
N VAL A 87 -8.89 -21.54 -6.20
CA VAL A 87 -9.45 -21.20 -4.89
C VAL A 87 -8.91 -22.20 -3.88
N VAL A 88 -8.14 -21.70 -2.90
CA VAL A 88 -7.60 -22.49 -1.79
C VAL A 88 -8.39 -22.16 -0.54
N ILE A 89 -8.95 -23.19 0.11
CA ILE A 89 -9.71 -23.03 1.35
C ILE A 89 -8.81 -23.46 2.52
N ILE A 90 -8.45 -22.50 3.37
CA ILE A 90 -7.64 -22.73 4.56
C ILE A 90 -8.49 -23.46 5.62
N PRO A 91 -7.92 -24.40 6.40
CA PRO A 91 -8.60 -25.01 7.53
C PRO A 91 -9.14 -23.97 8.52
N PRO A 92 -10.27 -24.24 9.19
CA PRO A 92 -10.83 -23.31 10.16
C PRO A 92 -9.94 -23.18 11.40
N ASP A 93 -9.88 -21.96 11.95
CA ASP A 93 -9.25 -21.73 13.25
C ASP A 93 -10.24 -21.95 14.41
N GLY A 94 -9.78 -22.60 15.48
CA GLY A 94 -10.55 -22.84 16.69
C GLY A 94 -11.56 -23.99 16.65
N TYR A 95 -11.77 -24.66 15.51
CA TYR A 95 -12.63 -25.85 15.39
C TYR A 95 -12.14 -26.83 14.31
N ILE A 96 -12.73 -28.03 14.26
CA ILE A 96 -12.37 -29.08 13.30
C ILE A 96 -13.62 -29.47 12.51
N THR A 97 -13.50 -29.57 11.19
CA THR A 97 -14.52 -30.13 10.30
C THR A 97 -14.08 -31.48 9.75
N ASP A 98 -15.04 -32.33 9.38
CA ASP A 98 -14.75 -33.65 8.78
C ASP A 98 -14.39 -33.54 7.28
N SER A 99 -14.74 -32.42 6.64
CA SER A 99 -14.45 -32.08 5.25
C SER A 99 -14.32 -30.57 5.08
N ASP A 100 -13.68 -30.14 4.00
CA ASP A 100 -13.68 -28.74 3.61
C ASP A 100 -15.09 -28.30 3.15
N PRO A 101 -15.49 -27.06 3.44
CA PRO A 101 -16.77 -26.53 2.99
C PRO A 101 -16.79 -26.41 1.46
N SER A 102 -17.95 -26.58 0.83
CA SER A 102 -18.05 -26.39 -0.62
C SER A 102 -17.99 -24.92 -1.03
N GLY A 103 -18.50 -24.01 -0.20
CA GLY A 103 -18.53 -22.57 -0.41
C GLY A 103 -18.65 -21.80 0.90
N LEU A 104 -18.70 -20.47 0.83
CA LEU A 104 -18.70 -19.60 2.01
C LEU A 104 -19.93 -19.82 2.90
N ALA A 105 -21.11 -20.08 2.32
CA ALA A 105 -22.31 -20.39 3.09
C ALA A 105 -22.12 -21.62 3.99
N ASP A 106 -21.45 -22.65 3.45
CA ASP A 106 -21.12 -23.88 4.17
C ASP A 106 -20.08 -23.62 5.27
N ALA A 107 -19.06 -22.79 5.00
CA ALA A 107 -18.06 -22.41 6.00
C ALA A 107 -18.68 -21.67 7.20
N VAL A 108 -19.55 -20.69 6.93
CA VAL A 108 -20.30 -19.95 7.96
C VAL A 108 -21.23 -20.89 8.73
N ARG A 109 -21.93 -21.80 8.05
CA ARG A 109 -22.77 -22.82 8.69
C ARG A 109 -21.96 -23.68 9.66
N ASP A 110 -20.80 -24.16 9.22
CA ASP A 110 -19.94 -25.04 10.00
C ASP A 110 -19.37 -24.33 11.25
N ALA A 111 -19.03 -23.04 11.14
CA ALA A 111 -18.63 -22.21 12.28
C ALA A 111 -19.74 -22.09 13.34
N HIS A 112 -21.00 -21.88 12.93
CA HIS A 112 -22.15 -21.86 13.84
C HIS A 112 -22.47 -23.23 14.43
N LEU A 113 -22.24 -24.32 13.70
CA LEU A 113 -22.40 -25.70 14.18
C LEU A 113 -21.33 -26.08 15.21
N ALA A 114 -20.11 -25.59 15.04
CA ALA A 114 -18.99 -25.86 15.93
C ALA A 114 -19.11 -25.16 17.29
N GLY A 115 -19.82 -24.03 17.34
CA GLY A 115 -20.00 -23.29 18.58
C GLY A 115 -21.08 -23.85 19.50
N ASP A 116 -20.84 -23.81 20.82
CA ASP A 116 -21.79 -24.26 21.86
C ASP A 116 -22.81 -23.17 22.27
N HIS A 117 -23.11 -22.24 21.37
CA HIS A 117 -23.91 -21.05 21.66
C HIS A 117 -25.34 -21.09 21.08
N GLY A 118 -25.60 -22.03 20.16
CA GLY A 118 -26.90 -22.18 19.50
C GLY A 118 -27.92 -22.95 20.34
N GLU A 119 -29.10 -22.38 20.55
CA GLU A 119 -30.17 -22.93 21.40
C GLU A 119 -31.45 -23.24 20.61
N ILE A 120 -32.27 -24.15 21.12
CA ILE A 120 -33.61 -24.44 20.56
C ILE A 120 -34.65 -23.70 21.42
N ILE A 121 -35.17 -22.57 20.92
CA ILE A 121 -36.10 -21.71 21.68
C ILE A 121 -37.54 -21.82 21.15
N GLU A 122 -37.70 -21.79 19.83
CA GLU A 122 -38.99 -21.85 19.13
C GLU A 122 -39.15 -23.13 18.29
N PRO A 123 -40.39 -23.51 17.93
CA PRO A 123 -40.62 -24.61 17.00
C PRO A 123 -39.98 -24.32 15.63
N GLY A 124 -39.02 -25.15 15.23
CA GLY A 124 -38.28 -25.01 13.95
C GLY A 124 -36.78 -24.89 14.14
N ASP A 125 -36.32 -24.32 15.26
CA ASP A 125 -34.89 -24.05 15.53
C ASP A 125 -34.03 -25.33 15.54
N ALA A 126 -34.63 -26.48 15.81
CA ALA A 126 -33.95 -27.78 15.81
C ALA A 126 -33.39 -28.19 14.43
N ALA A 127 -33.94 -27.63 13.34
CA ALA A 127 -33.46 -27.88 11.99
C ALA A 127 -32.33 -26.94 11.57
N LEU A 128 -32.05 -25.87 12.34
CA LEU A 128 -31.01 -24.89 12.04
C LEU A 128 -29.65 -25.33 12.62
N PRO A 129 -28.52 -24.75 12.16
CA PRO A 129 -28.37 -23.92 10.97
C PRO A 129 -28.74 -24.66 9.67
N ASP A 130 -29.41 -23.97 8.75
CA ASP A 130 -29.90 -24.55 7.48
C ASP A 130 -29.73 -23.55 6.34
N ILE A 131 -29.26 -24.05 5.19
CA ILE A 131 -29.19 -23.28 3.94
C ILE A 131 -30.44 -23.63 3.14
N ASP A 132 -31.12 -22.61 2.62
CA ASP A 132 -32.36 -22.81 1.89
C ASP A 132 -32.16 -23.61 0.58
N SER A 133 -33.27 -23.99 -0.07
CA SER A 133 -33.19 -24.82 -1.28
C SER A 133 -32.57 -24.12 -2.49
N ASN A 134 -32.49 -22.79 -2.47
CA ASN A 134 -31.91 -22.00 -3.54
C ASN A 134 -30.40 -21.77 -3.33
N GLY A 135 -29.91 -21.89 -2.09
CA GLY A 135 -28.53 -21.61 -1.70
C GLY A 135 -28.32 -20.21 -1.15
N ASP A 136 -29.28 -19.30 -1.38
CA ASP A 136 -29.12 -17.87 -1.16
C ASP A 136 -29.20 -17.45 0.31
N LEU A 137 -29.83 -18.26 1.16
CA LEU A 137 -30.13 -17.90 2.55
C LEU A 137 -29.64 -18.96 3.55
N LEU A 138 -28.73 -18.55 4.44
CA LEU A 138 -28.35 -19.31 5.63
C LEU A 138 -29.08 -18.74 6.87
N ALA A 139 -29.90 -19.56 7.53
CA ALA A 139 -30.51 -19.23 8.81
C ALA A 139 -29.85 -20.01 9.95
N VAL A 140 -29.52 -19.34 11.06
CA VAL A 140 -28.81 -19.96 12.20
C VAL A 140 -29.69 -20.10 13.44
N ARG A 141 -29.27 -20.95 14.37
CA ARG A 141 -29.96 -21.10 15.66
C ARG A 141 -29.93 -19.80 16.47
N PRO A 142 -30.96 -19.53 17.29
CA PRO A 142 -30.90 -18.44 18.25
C PRO A 142 -29.73 -18.54 19.22
N ILE A 143 -29.13 -17.39 19.54
CA ILE A 143 -28.01 -17.27 20.49
C ILE A 143 -28.43 -16.35 21.63
N ARG A 144 -28.30 -16.82 22.87
CA ARG A 144 -28.64 -16.01 24.05
C ARG A 144 -27.50 -15.05 24.39
N VAL A 145 -27.83 -13.80 24.70
CA VAL A 145 -26.86 -12.80 25.16
C VAL A 145 -26.36 -13.11 26.58
N SER A 146 -27.11 -13.90 27.36
CA SER A 146 -26.66 -14.39 28.66
C SER A 146 -27.19 -15.78 28.98
N ALA A 147 -26.55 -16.44 29.95
CA ALA A 147 -26.92 -17.78 30.41
C ALA A 147 -28.30 -17.84 31.13
N GLU A 148 -28.99 -16.72 31.33
CA GLU A 148 -30.30 -16.73 31.97
C GLU A 148 -31.38 -17.32 31.05
N GLN A 149 -32.24 -18.19 31.60
CA GLN A 149 -33.27 -18.92 30.85
C GLN A 149 -34.30 -18.03 30.14
N ASN A 150 -34.42 -16.76 30.53
CA ASN A 150 -35.29 -15.76 29.90
C ASN A 150 -34.50 -14.52 29.42
N ALA A 151 -33.20 -14.66 29.19
CA ALA A 151 -32.39 -13.62 28.58
C ALA A 151 -32.91 -13.29 27.18
N ALA A 152 -32.62 -12.06 26.74
CA ALA A 152 -32.74 -11.71 25.34
C ALA A 152 -31.81 -12.59 24.51
N TYR A 153 -32.22 -12.89 23.28
CA TYR A 153 -31.46 -13.66 22.32
C TYR A 153 -31.50 -12.96 20.98
N PHE A 154 -30.61 -13.31 20.08
CA PHE A 154 -30.66 -12.86 18.69
C PHE A 154 -30.67 -14.05 17.73
N ARG A 155 -31.13 -13.81 16.51
CA ARG A 155 -31.16 -14.78 15.40
C ARG A 155 -30.49 -14.15 14.20
N LEU A 156 -29.58 -14.87 13.56
CA LEU A 156 -28.91 -14.39 12.36
C LEU A 156 -29.45 -15.05 11.11
N ARG A 157 -29.44 -14.27 10.04
CA ARG A 157 -29.62 -14.71 8.66
C ARG A 157 -28.55 -14.06 7.81
N TYR A 158 -27.96 -14.85 6.92
CA TYR A 158 -27.03 -14.38 5.91
C TYR A 158 -27.67 -14.64 4.56
N GLU A 159 -27.85 -13.58 3.77
CA GLU A 159 -28.58 -13.63 2.50
C GLU A 159 -27.69 -13.04 1.40
N LEU A 160 -27.44 -13.82 0.33
CA LEU A 160 -26.80 -13.33 -0.88
C LEU A 160 -27.69 -12.25 -1.52
N VAL A 161 -27.12 -11.09 -1.87
CA VAL A 161 -27.86 -10.01 -2.52
C VAL A 161 -27.71 -10.11 -4.03
N PRO A 162 -28.81 -10.33 -4.80
CA PRO A 162 -28.69 -10.50 -6.25
C PRO A 162 -28.14 -9.26 -6.95
N GLY A 163 -27.07 -9.43 -7.73
CA GLY A 163 -26.45 -8.36 -8.51
C GLY A 163 -25.53 -7.43 -7.71
N GLU A 164 -25.21 -7.79 -6.46
CA GLU A 164 -24.24 -7.08 -5.62
C GLU A 164 -23.16 -8.07 -5.15
N SER A 165 -21.92 -7.62 -5.04
CA SER A 165 -20.81 -8.36 -4.42
C SER A 165 -20.92 -8.33 -2.88
N ALA A 166 -22.11 -8.59 -2.34
CA ALA A 166 -22.38 -8.42 -0.92
C ALA A 166 -23.33 -9.48 -0.33
N ILE A 167 -23.11 -9.78 0.95
CA ILE A 167 -23.97 -10.62 1.78
C ILE A 167 -24.70 -9.74 2.79
N ARG A 168 -26.03 -9.82 2.81
CA ARG A 168 -26.85 -9.16 3.83
C ARG A 168 -26.87 -9.99 5.11
N ILE A 169 -26.40 -9.40 6.20
CA ILE A 169 -26.56 -9.95 7.54
C ILE A 169 -27.79 -9.31 8.17
N THR A 170 -28.72 -10.14 8.62
CA THR A 170 -29.89 -9.70 9.39
C THR A 170 -29.85 -10.31 10.78
N SER A 171 -29.89 -9.45 11.80
CA SER A 171 -29.96 -9.82 13.21
C SER A 171 -31.32 -9.46 13.80
N GLU A 172 -32.08 -10.48 14.21
CA GLU A 172 -33.34 -10.30 14.95
C GLU A 172 -33.13 -10.52 16.45
N GLY A 173 -33.05 -9.44 17.21
CA GLY A 173 -33.01 -9.46 18.67
C GLY A 173 -34.42 -9.59 19.27
N VAL A 174 -34.57 -10.51 20.22
CA VAL A 174 -35.85 -10.87 20.83
C VAL A 174 -35.76 -10.86 22.35
N ASP A 175 -36.65 -10.09 22.98
CA ASP A 175 -36.94 -10.18 24.42
C ASP A 175 -38.44 -10.41 24.63
N ARG A 176 -38.80 -11.66 24.95
CA ARG A 176 -40.18 -12.16 25.08
C ARG A 176 -41.01 -11.97 23.81
N GLU A 177 -41.87 -10.96 23.78
CA GLU A 177 -42.79 -10.67 22.66
C GLU A 177 -42.26 -9.53 21.77
N VAL A 178 -41.21 -8.83 22.20
CA VAL A 178 -40.63 -7.71 21.46
C VAL A 178 -39.53 -8.24 20.56
N ARG A 179 -39.61 -7.89 19.27
CA ARG A 179 -38.59 -8.19 18.26
C ARG A 179 -38.06 -6.89 17.68
N ARG A 180 -36.76 -6.84 17.47
CA ARG A 180 -36.04 -5.78 16.78
C ARG A 180 -35.17 -6.42 15.73
N THR A 181 -35.23 -5.89 14.52
CA THR A 181 -34.49 -6.41 13.38
C THR A 181 -33.56 -5.32 12.92
N LEU A 182 -32.29 -5.66 12.79
CA LEU A 182 -31.24 -4.83 12.20
C LEU A 182 -30.67 -5.59 11.02
N SER A 183 -30.29 -4.88 9.98
CA SER A 183 -29.57 -5.48 8.85
C SER A 183 -28.48 -4.56 8.34
N MET A 184 -27.45 -5.18 7.75
CA MET A 184 -26.34 -4.50 7.10
C MET A 184 -25.81 -5.38 5.98
N LEU A 185 -25.28 -4.76 4.92
CA LEU A 185 -24.53 -5.44 3.87
C LEU A 185 -23.08 -5.59 4.32
N VAL A 186 -22.50 -6.72 4.00
CA VAL A 186 -21.06 -6.98 4.09
C VAL A 186 -20.57 -7.26 2.67
N ARG A 187 -19.76 -6.35 2.12
CA ARG A 187 -19.16 -6.47 0.78
C ARG A 187 -18.10 -7.55 0.83
N LEU A 188 -18.06 -8.46 -0.15
CA LEU A 188 -16.94 -9.35 -0.36
C LEU A 188 -15.99 -8.69 -1.36
N ASP A 189 -14.72 -8.64 -1.00
CA ASP A 189 -13.70 -8.01 -1.82
C ASP A 189 -12.37 -8.74 -1.73
N LYS A 190 -11.41 -8.34 -2.55
CA LYS A 190 -10.03 -8.78 -2.49
C LYS A 190 -9.13 -7.56 -2.67
N ARG A 191 -8.38 -7.27 -1.61
CA ARG A 191 -7.50 -6.12 -1.52
C ARG A 191 -6.19 -6.55 -0.88
N ILE A 192 -5.08 -5.97 -1.35
CA ILE A 192 -3.78 -6.13 -0.71
C ILE A 192 -3.70 -5.03 0.35
N GLU A 193 -3.82 -5.39 1.62
CA GLU A 193 -3.90 -4.45 2.75
C GLU A 193 -2.54 -3.77 3.08
N TYR A 194 -1.73 -3.43 2.08
CA TYR A 194 -0.36 -2.92 2.23
C TYR A 194 0.01 -1.95 1.10
N ALA A 195 0.63 -0.81 1.46
CA ALA A 195 1.32 0.09 0.54
C ALA A 195 2.52 -0.58 -0.13
N VAL A 196 3.26 -1.42 0.62
CA VAL A 196 4.41 -2.18 0.11
C VAL A 196 4.36 -3.61 0.61
N VAL A 197 4.51 -4.56 -0.32
CA VAL A 197 4.81 -5.96 0.00
C VAL A 197 6.10 -6.35 -0.70
N SER A 198 7.12 -6.70 0.08
CA SER A 198 8.42 -7.11 -0.46
C SER A 198 8.95 -8.41 0.11
N PRO A 199 9.50 -9.32 -0.73
CA PRO A 199 10.27 -10.47 -0.26
C PRO A 199 11.75 -10.12 0.00
N ASN A 200 12.20 -8.91 -0.36
CA ASN A 200 13.53 -8.38 -0.08
C ASN A 200 13.50 -7.34 1.06
N ARG A 201 14.67 -6.83 1.45
CA ARG A 201 14.81 -5.80 2.49
C ARG A 201 14.20 -4.48 2.02
N ILE A 202 13.50 -3.79 2.91
CA ILE A 202 12.96 -2.44 2.67
C ILE A 202 13.87 -1.39 3.33
N MET A 203 14.09 -0.27 2.66
CA MET A 203 14.86 0.85 3.18
C MET A 203 14.07 2.14 2.99
N ILE A 204 13.76 2.86 4.08
CA ILE A 204 12.98 4.11 4.07
C ILE A 204 13.86 5.26 4.55
N GLY A 205 14.19 6.17 3.64
CA GLY A 205 15.13 7.27 3.87
C GLY A 205 14.48 8.48 4.54
N LYS A 206 15.23 9.57 4.60
CA LYS A 206 14.73 10.89 5.02
C LYS A 206 13.93 11.57 3.89
N ASN A 207 12.98 12.41 4.27
CA ASN A 207 11.96 13.08 3.45
C ASN A 207 11.07 12.07 2.70
N VAL A 208 10.62 11.05 3.43
CA VAL A 208 9.72 10.00 2.92
C VAL A 208 8.54 9.85 3.87
N LEU A 209 7.33 10.15 3.42
CA LEU A 209 6.09 9.91 4.18
C LEU A 209 5.34 8.72 3.60
N ILE A 210 4.81 7.88 4.47
CA ILE A 210 4.08 6.68 4.07
C ILE A 210 2.72 6.69 4.76
N VAL A 211 1.66 6.69 3.96
CA VAL A 211 0.28 6.49 4.41
C VAL A 211 -0.12 5.09 3.98
N GLY A 212 -0.20 4.18 4.94
CA GLY A 212 -0.61 2.79 4.76
C GLY A 212 0.40 1.76 5.27
N PRO A 213 -0.01 0.47 5.35
CA PRO A 213 0.82 -0.56 5.95
C PRO A 213 2.02 -1.00 5.09
N LEU A 214 3.12 -1.40 5.73
CA LEU A 214 4.29 -1.97 5.06
C LEU A 214 4.51 -3.42 5.48
N GLY A 215 4.84 -4.29 4.53
CA GLY A 215 5.07 -5.71 4.75
C GLY A 215 6.35 -6.21 4.10
N THR A 216 7.23 -6.83 4.89
CA THR A 216 8.41 -7.54 4.35
C THR A 216 8.54 -8.97 4.84
N ARG A 217 8.91 -9.84 3.91
CA ARG A 217 9.24 -11.25 4.15
C ARG A 217 10.74 -11.55 4.14
N TYR A 218 11.57 -10.52 4.23
CA TYR A 218 13.01 -10.68 4.39
C TYR A 218 13.37 -11.17 5.80
N GLY A 219 14.34 -12.06 5.90
CA GLY A 219 14.78 -12.68 7.15
C GLY A 219 14.15 -14.05 7.44
N GLU A 220 13.32 -14.58 6.53
CA GLU A 220 12.75 -15.92 6.65
C GLU A 220 13.71 -17.03 6.20
N VAL A 221 14.69 -16.69 5.34
CA VAL A 221 15.62 -17.65 4.75
C VAL A 221 16.97 -17.57 5.47
N GLU A 222 17.60 -18.73 5.66
CA GLU A 222 18.94 -18.83 6.25
C GLU A 222 19.94 -18.01 5.42
N GLY A 223 20.63 -17.08 6.08
CA GLY A 223 21.62 -16.19 5.47
C GLY A 223 21.12 -14.77 5.15
N GLU A 224 19.81 -14.52 5.18
CA GLU A 224 19.25 -13.17 4.99
C GLU A 224 19.58 -12.25 6.18
N LEU A 225 19.41 -12.77 7.41
CA LEU A 225 19.77 -12.02 8.61
C LEU A 225 21.28 -12.08 8.89
N ASN A 226 21.88 -10.92 9.14
CA ASN A 226 23.28 -10.81 9.56
C ASN A 226 23.52 -9.56 10.44
N GLY A 227 24.69 -9.48 11.09
CA GLY A 227 25.02 -8.35 11.99
C GLY A 227 25.28 -7.01 11.28
N GLY A 228 25.45 -7.04 9.96
CA GLY A 228 25.55 -5.87 9.07
C GLY A 228 24.18 -5.42 8.59
N ASN A 229 23.97 -5.36 7.28
CA ASN A 229 22.78 -4.77 6.66
C ASN A 229 21.66 -5.79 6.42
N GLY A 230 21.88 -7.06 6.76
CA GLY A 230 20.88 -8.12 6.71
C GLY A 230 19.82 -7.97 7.79
N ILE A 231 18.95 -6.97 7.64
CA ILE A 231 17.78 -6.70 8.48
C ILE A 231 16.56 -6.46 7.58
N PRO A 232 15.32 -6.76 8.03
CA PRO A 232 14.13 -6.63 7.18
C PRO A 232 13.81 -5.19 6.77
N LEU A 233 14.02 -4.23 7.67
CA LEU A 233 13.74 -2.81 7.47
C LEU A 233 14.84 -1.94 8.11
N ASP A 234 15.21 -0.87 7.41
CA ASP A 234 15.99 0.26 7.92
C ASP A 234 15.25 1.54 7.58
N MET A 235 14.89 2.32 8.60
CA MET A 235 14.05 3.51 8.47
C MET A 235 14.71 4.69 9.16
N ARG A 236 14.91 5.78 8.44
CA ARG A 236 15.59 6.99 8.92
C ARG A 236 14.59 8.04 9.41
N SER A 237 15.00 8.80 10.43
CA SER A 237 14.25 9.96 10.93
C SER A 237 14.26 11.08 9.89
N ASP A 238 13.12 11.77 9.72
CA ASP A 238 13.04 12.98 8.90
C ASP A 238 13.53 14.23 9.63
N ILE A 239 13.62 14.19 10.96
CA ILE A 239 14.03 15.34 11.78
C ILE A 239 15.54 15.36 12.02
N ARG A 240 16.20 14.20 11.85
CA ARG A 240 17.66 14.09 11.96
C ARG A 240 18.36 14.89 10.86
N TRP A 241 19.54 15.40 11.20
CA TRP A 241 20.43 16.23 10.37
C TRP A 241 19.95 17.65 10.06
N LEU A 242 18.85 18.12 10.67
CA LEU A 242 18.44 19.53 10.57
C LEU A 242 19.40 20.45 11.33
N THR A 243 19.79 20.09 12.57
CA THR A 243 20.88 20.76 13.30
C THR A 243 21.63 19.80 14.23
N PRO A 244 22.93 20.03 14.49
CA PRO A 244 23.69 19.20 15.43
C PRO A 244 23.17 19.22 16.87
N ALA A 245 22.46 20.27 17.27
CA ALA A 245 21.87 20.38 18.61
C ALA A 245 20.60 19.52 18.73
N LEU A 246 19.78 19.51 17.68
CA LEU A 246 18.61 18.66 17.57
C LEU A 246 19.01 17.18 17.49
N ASP A 247 20.05 16.84 16.71
CA ASP A 247 20.59 15.46 16.63
C ASP A 247 20.97 14.91 18.01
N ALA A 248 21.61 15.71 18.85
CA ALA A 248 21.98 15.30 20.21
C ALA A 248 20.76 15.06 21.11
N LYS A 249 19.68 15.83 20.92
CA LYS A 249 18.40 15.61 21.63
C LYS A 249 17.68 14.37 21.11
N LEU A 250 17.66 14.16 19.80
CA LEU A 250 17.12 12.95 19.18
C LEU A 250 17.83 11.70 19.69
N ASP A 251 19.17 11.70 19.79
CA ASP A 251 19.93 10.58 20.36
C ASP A 251 19.52 10.28 21.83
N GLU A 252 19.23 11.31 22.62
CA GLU A 252 18.73 11.14 24.00
C GLU A 252 17.30 10.58 24.02
N PHE A 253 16.43 11.07 23.13
CA PHE A 253 15.04 10.65 23.02
C PHE A 253 14.91 9.20 22.50
N GLU A 254 15.60 8.85 21.42
CA GLU A 254 15.62 7.51 20.84
C GLU A 254 16.12 6.45 21.82
N ALA A 255 17.09 6.81 22.69
CA ALA A 255 17.54 5.92 23.75
C ALA A 255 16.44 5.65 24.79
N ILE A 256 15.57 6.63 25.08
CA ILE A 256 14.41 6.45 25.95
C ILE A 256 13.36 5.59 25.27
N VAL A 257 13.06 5.86 23.99
CA VAL A 257 12.12 5.08 23.17
C VAL A 257 12.54 3.60 23.16
N ALA A 258 13.80 3.31 22.82
CA ALA A 258 14.30 1.94 22.75
C ALA A 258 14.19 1.16 24.07
N ASP A 259 14.21 1.85 25.21
CA ASP A 259 14.13 1.24 26.55
C ASP A 259 12.71 1.18 27.13
N SER A 260 11.80 2.08 26.70
CA SER A 260 10.55 2.37 27.42
C SER A 260 9.27 2.37 26.58
N ASP A 261 9.37 2.38 25.25
CA ASP A 261 8.24 2.23 24.33
C ASP A 261 7.63 0.83 24.49
N VAL A 262 6.33 0.76 24.79
CA VAL A 262 5.65 -0.49 25.14
C VAL A 262 4.91 -1.12 23.95
N ASP A 263 4.45 -0.31 23.01
CA ASP A 263 3.70 -0.71 21.82
C ASP A 263 4.52 -0.64 20.53
N ASP A 264 5.80 -0.28 20.63
CA ASP A 264 6.72 -0.15 19.51
C ASP A 264 6.14 0.80 18.45
N ASP A 265 5.62 1.96 18.86
CA ASP A 265 5.07 2.99 17.96
C ASP A 265 6.00 4.21 17.82
N GLY A 266 7.04 4.32 18.64
CA GLY A 266 8.13 5.30 18.50
C GLY A 266 7.78 6.64 19.13
N ARG A 267 6.66 6.68 19.84
CA ARG A 267 6.08 7.85 20.49
C ARG A 267 5.80 7.49 21.94
N LEU A 268 5.98 8.44 22.85
CA LEU A 268 5.91 8.15 24.29
C LEU A 268 4.74 8.89 24.93
N ARG A 269 3.81 8.16 25.55
CA ARG A 269 2.64 8.77 26.20
C ARG A 269 3.03 9.33 27.58
N PRO A 270 2.93 10.65 27.83
CA PRO A 270 3.26 11.23 29.14
C PRO A 270 2.42 10.67 30.29
N GLY A 271 1.18 10.27 30.01
CA GLY A 271 0.26 9.69 30.99
C GLY A 271 0.48 8.20 31.29
N HIS A 272 1.27 7.48 30.48
CA HIS A 272 1.45 6.04 30.61
C HIS A 272 2.43 5.70 31.75
N PRO A 273 2.12 4.73 32.64
CA PRO A 273 2.95 4.45 33.82
C PRO A 273 4.36 3.92 33.53
N VAL A 274 4.64 3.46 32.30
CA VAL A 274 5.97 2.99 31.86
C VAL A 274 6.66 4.07 31.04
N GLU A 275 6.09 4.46 29.90
CA GLU A 275 6.68 5.47 28.99
C GLU A 275 6.84 6.84 29.67
N GLY A 276 5.75 7.37 30.25
CA GLY A 276 5.76 8.66 30.93
C GLY A 276 6.66 8.71 32.17
N ALA A 277 7.03 7.55 32.75
CA ALA A 277 7.99 7.50 33.84
C ALA A 277 9.44 7.66 33.38
N ALA A 278 9.72 7.43 32.10
CA ALA A 278 11.03 7.59 31.49
C ALA A 278 11.23 9.00 30.90
N LEU A 279 10.15 9.69 30.55
CA LEU A 279 10.17 11.08 30.10
C LEU A 279 10.70 12.03 31.20
N THR A 280 11.46 13.04 30.77
CA THR A 280 12.01 14.09 31.63
C THR A 280 11.37 15.44 31.30
N GLU A 281 11.68 16.49 32.09
CA GLU A 281 11.23 17.85 31.78
C GLU A 281 11.81 18.44 30.48
N ALA A 282 12.70 17.72 29.79
CA ALA A 282 13.24 18.11 28.50
C ALA A 282 12.43 17.58 27.30
N PHE A 283 11.40 16.76 27.55
CA PHE A 283 10.58 16.11 26.53
C PHE A 283 9.11 16.36 26.87
N GLU A 284 8.52 17.34 26.18
CA GLU A 284 7.17 17.81 26.39
C GLU A 284 6.36 17.61 25.10
N ASP A 285 5.08 17.29 25.26
CA ASP A 285 4.06 17.24 24.20
C ASP A 285 3.69 18.68 23.85
N LEU A 286 4.17 19.16 22.71
CA LEU A 286 4.04 20.55 22.25
C LEU A 286 2.91 20.70 21.22
N ASP A 287 2.65 19.67 20.41
CA ASP A 287 1.58 19.70 19.41
C ASP A 287 0.20 19.31 19.99
N GLY A 288 0.17 18.70 21.17
CA GLY A 288 -1.04 18.33 21.91
C GLY A 288 -1.69 17.03 21.43
N ASP A 289 -0.96 16.16 20.73
CA ASP A 289 -1.47 14.88 20.21
C ASP A 289 -1.55 13.75 21.26
N GLU A 290 -1.19 14.05 22.52
CA GLU A 290 -1.09 13.15 23.68
C GLU A 290 0.17 12.27 23.72
N PHE A 291 1.09 12.44 22.76
CA PHE A 291 2.37 11.76 22.68
C PHE A 291 3.53 12.75 22.80
N VAL A 292 4.72 12.20 22.97
CA VAL A 292 5.98 12.92 22.77
C VAL A 292 6.74 12.18 21.70
N ASP A 293 7.11 12.86 20.62
CA ASP A 293 7.83 12.29 19.49
C ASP A 293 8.82 13.26 18.82
N GLU A 294 9.39 12.86 17.67
CA GLU A 294 10.41 13.66 16.98
C GLU A 294 9.87 15.01 16.48
N PHE A 295 8.57 15.15 16.26
CA PHE A 295 7.93 16.40 15.83
C PHE A 295 7.87 17.42 16.97
N ASP A 296 7.62 16.98 18.20
CA ASP A 296 7.74 17.88 19.37
C ASP A 296 9.14 18.44 19.50
N LEU A 297 10.16 17.61 19.29
CA LEU A 297 11.56 18.05 19.32
C LEU A 297 11.87 19.03 18.17
N PHE A 298 11.23 18.86 17.01
CA PHE A 298 11.29 19.80 15.91
C PHE A 298 10.66 21.15 16.29
N LEU A 299 9.42 21.14 16.81
CA LEU A 299 8.73 22.34 17.27
C LEU A 299 9.55 23.06 18.35
N GLU A 300 10.09 22.35 19.34
CA GLU A 300 10.93 22.94 20.40
C GLU A 300 12.21 23.61 19.83
N ALA A 301 12.74 23.09 18.73
CA ALA A 301 13.96 23.61 18.11
C ALA A 301 13.74 24.84 17.24
N PHE A 302 12.57 24.92 16.57
CA PHE A 302 12.32 25.90 15.52
C PHE A 302 11.17 26.87 15.81
N ASP A 303 10.27 26.61 16.76
CA ASP A 303 9.31 27.61 17.26
C ASP A 303 10.06 28.63 18.14
N LEU A 304 10.56 29.69 17.51
CA LEU A 304 11.42 30.69 18.14
C LEU A 304 10.63 31.72 18.95
N ASP A 305 9.34 31.91 18.64
CA ASP A 305 8.48 32.89 19.31
C ASP A 305 7.49 32.30 20.33
N GLY A 306 7.36 30.97 20.36
CA GLY A 306 6.66 30.17 21.35
C GLY A 306 5.15 30.17 21.15
N ASP A 307 4.68 30.27 19.91
CA ASP A 307 3.26 30.28 19.57
C ASP A 307 2.71 28.90 19.14
N GLY A 308 3.57 27.86 19.16
CA GLY A 308 3.25 26.47 18.82
C GLY A 308 3.30 26.20 17.33
N ARG A 309 3.99 27.05 16.55
CA ARG A 309 4.02 27.01 15.09
C ARG A 309 5.43 27.21 14.58
N VAL A 310 5.74 26.64 13.42
CA VAL A 310 7.01 26.86 12.73
C VAL A 310 6.72 27.34 11.32
N VAL A 311 6.98 28.62 11.06
CA VAL A 311 6.77 29.17 9.72
C VAL A 311 7.94 28.81 8.81
N TYR A 312 7.68 28.12 7.71
CA TYR A 312 8.69 27.77 6.71
C TYR A 312 8.55 28.57 5.40
N ASP A 313 7.33 28.99 5.04
CA ASP A 313 7.07 29.84 3.87
C ASP A 313 6.34 31.13 4.27
N GLN A 314 7.03 32.26 4.20
CA GLN A 314 6.46 33.57 4.54
C GLN A 314 5.27 33.96 3.66
N THR A 315 5.26 33.55 2.39
CA THR A 315 4.23 33.94 1.43
C THR A 315 2.92 33.22 1.72
N LEU A 316 2.98 31.90 1.91
CA LEU A 316 1.85 31.06 2.30
C LEU A 316 1.33 31.45 3.69
N ALA A 317 2.24 31.66 4.64
CA ALA A 317 1.90 32.08 6.01
C ALA A 317 1.51 33.58 6.13
N ASN A 318 1.03 34.19 5.06
CA ASN A 318 0.46 35.55 5.04
C ASN A 318 1.39 36.65 5.59
N GLY A 319 2.69 36.52 5.38
CA GLY A 319 3.71 37.47 5.81
C GLY A 319 4.23 37.25 7.23
N ALA A 320 3.97 36.10 7.84
CA ALA A 320 4.60 35.69 9.10
C ALA A 320 6.13 35.62 8.96
N THR A 321 6.85 35.61 10.08
CA THR A 321 8.32 35.58 10.06
C THR A 321 8.76 34.13 9.95
N GLU A 322 9.51 33.79 8.90
CA GLU A 322 10.11 32.47 8.75
C GLU A 322 11.06 32.14 9.90
N GLU A 323 10.93 30.91 10.40
CA GLU A 323 11.75 30.30 11.43
C GLU A 323 12.54 29.10 10.90
N PHE A 324 12.02 28.46 9.85
CA PHE A 324 12.60 27.30 9.20
C PHE A 324 12.80 27.55 7.70
N ALA A 325 13.85 28.28 7.34
CA ALA A 325 14.16 28.64 5.94
C ALA A 325 15.60 28.30 5.56
N GLY A 326 15.78 27.63 4.42
CA GLY A 326 17.08 27.23 3.88
C GLY A 326 17.78 26.16 4.72
N ILE A 327 17.00 25.38 5.48
CA ILE A 327 17.49 24.25 6.28
C ILE A 327 17.15 22.95 5.54
N ASP A 328 15.85 22.66 5.42
CA ASP A 328 15.31 21.54 4.64
C ASP A 328 13.91 21.90 4.15
N ASP A 329 13.86 22.81 3.19
CA ASP A 329 12.59 23.36 2.69
C ASP A 329 11.73 22.25 2.04
N GLN A 330 12.36 21.18 1.53
CA GLN A 330 11.69 19.99 0.99
C GLN A 330 10.97 19.20 2.07
N PHE A 331 11.59 19.01 3.25
CA PHE A 331 10.91 18.40 4.39
C PHE A 331 9.66 19.19 4.79
N ALA A 332 9.79 20.51 4.95
CA ALA A 332 8.65 21.32 5.36
C ALA A 332 7.54 21.34 4.32
N HIS A 333 7.91 21.42 3.03
CA HIS A 333 6.96 21.34 1.93
C HIS A 333 6.24 19.98 1.90
N LEU A 334 6.96 18.87 2.06
CA LEU A 334 6.37 17.53 2.11
C LEU A 334 5.36 17.38 3.24
N VAL A 335 5.64 17.90 4.44
CA VAL A 335 4.74 17.78 5.60
C VAL A 335 3.48 18.64 5.46
N ASP A 336 3.61 19.91 5.04
CA ASP A 336 2.46 20.84 4.88
C ASP A 336 1.52 20.41 3.74
N ASN A 337 2.06 19.71 2.73
CA ASN A 337 1.28 19.16 1.63
C ASN A 337 0.87 17.70 1.84
N ALA A 338 1.31 17.05 2.93
CA ALA A 338 0.88 15.70 3.25
C ALA A 338 -0.61 15.70 3.64
N THR A 339 -1.37 14.71 3.18
CA THR A 339 -2.81 14.57 3.43
C THR A 339 -3.63 15.82 3.03
N PRO A 340 -3.87 16.05 1.72
CA PRO A 340 -4.56 17.25 1.25
C PRO A 340 -5.99 17.43 1.77
N ASP A 341 -6.77 16.35 1.90
CA ASP A 341 -8.12 16.36 2.47
C ASP A 341 -8.03 16.19 4.00
N ARG A 342 -7.92 17.30 4.72
CA ARG A 342 -7.72 17.32 6.20
C ARG A 342 -9.00 17.01 6.96
N ASN A 343 -10.14 17.10 6.29
CA ASN A 343 -11.46 16.99 6.88
C ASN A 343 -12.22 15.69 6.49
N ASP A 344 -11.61 14.89 5.63
CA ASP A 344 -12.06 13.58 5.15
C ASP A 344 -13.45 13.64 4.47
N ASP A 345 -13.75 14.74 3.74
CA ASP A 345 -15.00 14.88 2.99
C ASP A 345 -14.90 14.58 1.49
N GLY A 346 -13.71 14.21 1.04
CA GLY A 346 -13.36 13.84 -0.33
C GLY A 346 -13.19 15.04 -1.26
N VAL A 347 -13.06 16.26 -0.73
CA VAL A 347 -12.87 17.47 -1.54
C VAL A 347 -11.78 18.34 -0.92
N VAL A 348 -10.69 18.54 -1.66
CA VAL A 348 -9.62 19.44 -1.23
C VAL A 348 -10.01 20.89 -1.54
N ASP A 349 -10.33 21.68 -0.52
CA ASP A 349 -10.73 23.07 -0.68
C ASP A 349 -10.19 24.04 0.41
N ALA A 350 -10.82 25.21 0.53
CA ALA A 350 -10.39 26.24 1.47
C ALA A 350 -10.64 25.87 2.95
N ASP A 351 -11.54 24.93 3.22
CA ASP A 351 -11.77 24.39 4.54
C ASP A 351 -10.56 23.54 4.97
N ASP A 352 -9.93 22.79 4.06
CA ASP A 352 -8.67 22.05 4.34
C ASP A 352 -7.50 22.99 4.58
N THR A 353 -7.34 24.05 3.78
CA THR A 353 -6.34 25.09 4.07
C THR A 353 -6.58 25.75 5.43
N SER A 354 -7.83 25.87 5.88
CA SER A 354 -8.13 26.39 7.22
C SER A 354 -7.78 25.42 8.35
N LEU A 355 -7.55 24.16 8.00
CA LEU A 355 -7.14 23.05 8.85
C LEU A 355 -5.66 22.67 8.64
N GLY A 356 -4.83 23.60 8.16
CA GLY A 356 -3.37 23.43 8.08
C GLY A 356 -2.88 22.65 6.85
N TRP A 357 -3.65 22.62 5.77
CA TRP A 357 -3.11 22.16 4.49
C TRP A 357 -2.55 23.32 3.67
N ARG A 358 -1.27 23.22 3.29
CA ARG A 358 -0.59 24.16 2.41
C ARG A 358 -0.71 25.61 2.89
N ASP A 359 -0.51 25.83 4.18
CA ASP A 359 -0.64 27.14 4.81
C ASP A 359 0.70 27.83 5.14
N GLY A 360 1.82 27.15 4.86
CA GLY A 360 3.19 27.64 5.08
C GLY A 360 3.68 27.50 6.51
N VAL A 361 2.94 26.78 7.36
CA VAL A 361 3.18 26.64 8.79
C VAL A 361 3.18 25.16 9.15
N LEU A 362 4.18 24.73 9.92
CA LEU A 362 4.19 23.41 10.53
C LEU A 362 3.70 23.52 11.98
N ASP A 363 2.58 22.89 12.30
CA ASP A 363 2.00 22.82 13.63
C ASP A 363 1.20 21.52 13.88
N SER A 364 0.42 21.49 14.96
CA SER A 364 -0.44 20.36 15.34
C SER A 364 -1.43 19.89 14.26
N TRP A 365 -1.72 20.72 13.27
CA TRP A 365 -2.67 20.41 12.20
C TRP A 365 -2.04 19.56 11.09
N ASP A 366 -0.72 19.53 11.00
CA ASP A 366 -0.01 18.72 10.01
C ASP A 366 -0.07 17.22 10.28
N ARG A 367 -0.33 16.86 11.55
CA ARG A 367 -0.43 15.47 12.03
C ARG A 367 0.76 14.60 11.61
N PHE A 368 1.95 15.20 11.52
CA PHE A 368 3.16 14.53 11.05
C PHE A 368 3.38 13.18 11.74
N THR A 369 3.67 12.16 10.95
CA THR A 369 4.18 10.88 11.41
C THR A 369 4.93 10.23 10.25
N LYS A 370 5.97 9.44 10.53
CA LYS A 370 6.80 8.83 9.48
C LYS A 370 5.99 7.81 8.67
N VAL A 371 5.20 7.01 9.38
CA VAL A 371 4.33 5.98 8.81
C VAL A 371 2.96 6.06 9.46
N ASP A 372 1.94 6.45 8.70
CA ASP A 372 0.53 6.34 9.11
C ASP A 372 -0.02 4.98 8.65
N GLY A 373 0.34 3.94 9.40
CA GLY A 373 0.05 2.55 9.09
C GLY A 373 0.82 1.60 10.02
N ARG A 374 0.66 0.29 9.83
CA ARG A 374 1.40 -0.73 10.58
C ARG A 374 2.61 -1.25 9.82
N LEU A 375 3.63 -1.72 10.56
CA LEU A 375 4.76 -2.46 10.03
C LEU A 375 4.60 -3.97 10.30
N ALA A 376 4.71 -4.77 9.25
CA ALA A 376 4.45 -6.21 9.28
C ALA A 376 5.68 -7.00 8.83
N PHE A 377 6.18 -7.88 9.71
CA PHE A 377 7.38 -8.66 9.48
C PHE A 377 7.09 -10.16 9.57
N ALA A 378 7.48 -10.92 8.54
CA ALA A 378 7.41 -12.38 8.61
C ALA A 378 8.42 -12.96 9.61
N VAL A 379 9.55 -12.28 9.83
CA VAL A 379 10.59 -12.73 10.76
C VAL A 379 10.18 -12.50 12.22
N ALA A 380 10.63 -13.38 13.11
CA ALA A 380 10.44 -13.21 14.54
C ALA A 380 11.36 -12.10 15.08
N ARG A 381 10.84 -11.24 15.96
CA ARG A 381 11.60 -10.18 16.63
C ARG A 381 12.89 -10.69 17.28
N SER A 382 12.83 -11.83 17.96
CA SER A 382 13.98 -12.41 18.63
C SER A 382 15.13 -12.76 17.68
N ASP A 383 14.80 -13.20 16.46
CA ASP A 383 15.80 -13.62 15.49
C ASP A 383 16.49 -12.39 14.88
N TRP A 384 15.72 -11.33 14.60
CA TRP A 384 16.25 -10.03 14.20
C TRP A 384 17.17 -9.45 15.28
N GLU A 385 16.66 -9.19 16.49
CA GLU A 385 17.42 -8.49 17.54
C GLU A 385 18.65 -9.29 18.00
N SER A 386 18.56 -10.63 18.06
CA SER A 386 19.72 -11.46 18.44
C SER A 386 20.80 -11.50 17.36
N THR A 387 20.44 -11.43 16.08
CA THR A 387 21.39 -11.43 14.98
C THR A 387 22.06 -10.06 14.82
N LYS A 388 21.30 -8.98 15.00
CA LYS A 388 21.82 -7.61 14.94
C LYS A 388 22.58 -7.20 16.21
N GLU A 389 22.34 -7.90 17.32
CA GLU A 389 22.84 -7.58 18.66
C GLU A 389 22.38 -6.19 19.17
N SER A 390 21.21 -5.73 18.71
CA SER A 390 20.59 -4.47 19.15
C SER A 390 19.06 -4.55 19.13
N PRO A 391 18.35 -3.71 19.91
CA PRO A 391 16.90 -3.55 19.81
C PRO A 391 16.48 -3.03 18.44
N ILE A 392 15.29 -3.41 17.97
CA ILE A 392 14.77 -2.97 16.67
C ILE A 392 14.70 -1.44 16.52
N ARG A 393 14.40 -0.73 17.60
CA ARG A 393 14.33 0.74 17.66
C ARG A 393 15.65 1.46 17.41
N THR A 394 16.75 0.74 17.26
CA THR A 394 18.04 1.30 16.83
C THR A 394 18.19 1.43 15.31
N VAL A 395 17.25 0.89 14.53
CA VAL A 395 17.25 0.93 13.06
C VAL A 395 15.89 1.31 12.46
N VAL A 396 14.82 1.26 13.26
CA VAL A 396 13.47 1.71 12.86
C VAL A 396 13.16 3.01 13.61
N HIS A 397 13.59 4.14 13.02
CA HIS A 397 13.44 5.50 13.56
C HIS A 397 12.13 6.15 13.10
N GLY A 398 11.68 7.21 13.79
CA GLY A 398 10.43 7.89 13.48
C GLY A 398 9.18 7.25 14.10
N GLY A 399 8.13 8.07 14.21
CA GLY A 399 6.82 7.67 14.73
C GLY A 399 6.02 6.82 13.75
N ILE A 400 5.26 5.88 14.29
CA ILE A 400 4.35 4.99 13.55
C ILE A 400 2.96 5.14 14.16
N ARG A 401 1.98 5.47 13.33
CA ARG A 401 0.58 5.58 13.75
C ARG A 401 -0.23 4.43 13.15
N PRO A 402 -0.49 3.35 13.90
CA PRO A 402 -1.36 2.29 13.41
C PRO A 402 -2.84 2.67 13.55
N ALA A 403 -3.72 1.92 12.88
CA ALA A 403 -5.16 1.99 13.14
C ALA A 403 -5.48 1.57 14.60
N PRO A 404 -6.58 2.03 15.21
CA PRO A 404 -6.87 1.85 16.65
C PRO A 404 -6.87 0.40 17.17
N ASP A 405 -7.12 -0.59 16.32
CA ASP A 405 -7.18 -2.01 16.68
C ASP A 405 -5.96 -2.80 16.15
N GLU A 406 -4.91 -2.11 15.70
CA GLU A 406 -3.69 -2.69 15.17
C GLU A 406 -2.46 -2.35 16.01
N ALA A 407 -1.49 -3.26 16.03
CA ALA A 407 -0.18 -2.98 16.60
C ALA A 407 0.69 -2.22 15.59
N ALA A 408 1.49 -1.26 16.06
CA ALA A 408 2.43 -0.51 15.22
C ALA A 408 3.44 -1.43 14.52
N MET A 409 3.92 -2.47 15.22
CA MET A 409 4.76 -3.52 14.64
C MET A 409 4.23 -4.92 14.95
N SER A 410 4.17 -5.77 13.93
CA SER A 410 3.80 -7.20 14.05
C SER A 410 4.91 -8.09 13.51
N PHE A 411 5.21 -9.19 14.21
CA PHE A 411 6.34 -10.08 13.92
C PHE A 411 5.93 -11.54 13.83
N GLY A 412 6.70 -12.34 13.10
CA GLY A 412 6.45 -13.77 12.97
C GLY A 412 5.19 -14.09 12.16
N LEU A 413 4.79 -13.16 11.27
CA LEU A 413 3.56 -13.29 10.49
C LEU A 413 3.65 -14.45 9.52
N GLY A 414 2.58 -15.26 9.50
CA GLY A 414 2.49 -16.41 8.63
C GLY A 414 2.27 -16.03 7.15
N PRO A 415 2.37 -17.01 6.25
CA PRO A 415 2.04 -16.81 4.83
C PRO A 415 0.56 -16.48 4.60
N GLU A 416 -0.31 -16.54 5.62
CA GLU A 416 -1.71 -16.15 5.50
C GLU A 416 -1.95 -14.67 5.77
N GLU A 417 -1.08 -14.05 6.57
CA GLU A 417 -1.18 -12.64 6.98
C GLU A 417 -0.32 -11.74 6.11
N LEU A 418 0.84 -12.25 5.65
CA LEU A 418 1.73 -11.54 4.75
C LEU A 418 2.16 -12.51 3.64
N ARG A 419 1.58 -12.45 2.44
CA ARG A 419 1.88 -13.45 1.40
C ARG A 419 3.14 -13.13 0.60
N VAL A 420 3.81 -14.18 0.11
CA VAL A 420 4.91 -14.01 -0.85
C VAL A 420 4.30 -13.66 -2.20
N VAL A 421 4.83 -12.62 -2.84
CA VAL A 421 4.55 -12.29 -4.23
C VAL A 421 5.70 -12.79 -5.10
N THR A 422 5.39 -13.50 -6.18
CA THR A 422 6.39 -14.08 -7.10
C THR A 422 6.08 -13.73 -8.54
N THR A 423 7.08 -13.74 -9.41
CA THR A 423 6.93 -13.45 -10.85
C THR A 423 5.87 -14.33 -11.53
N ASP A 424 5.80 -15.63 -11.19
CA ASP A 424 4.83 -16.59 -11.74
C ASP A 424 3.37 -16.21 -11.53
N MET A 425 3.06 -15.40 -10.52
CA MET A 425 1.68 -14.97 -10.24
C MET A 425 1.10 -14.15 -11.40
N PHE A 426 1.96 -13.39 -12.09
CA PHE A 426 1.57 -12.41 -13.11
C PHE A 426 1.68 -12.92 -14.56
N ALA A 427 2.07 -14.18 -14.76
CA ALA A 427 2.24 -14.75 -16.10
C ALA A 427 0.95 -14.71 -16.95
N GLY A 428 -0.23 -14.77 -16.30
CA GLY A 428 -1.52 -14.65 -16.97
C GLY A 428 -1.78 -13.22 -17.48
N SER A 429 -1.63 -12.22 -16.60
CA SER A 429 -1.85 -10.81 -16.90
C SER A 429 -0.89 -10.30 -17.99
N ALA A 430 0.36 -10.78 -17.97
CA ALA A 430 1.36 -10.44 -18.98
C ALA A 430 0.93 -10.81 -20.43
N ALA A 431 0.11 -11.84 -20.61
CA ALA A 431 -0.36 -12.27 -21.92
C ALA A 431 -1.33 -11.26 -22.56
N TYR A 432 -2.23 -10.69 -21.77
CA TYR A 432 -3.15 -9.65 -22.23
C TYR A 432 -2.38 -8.41 -22.73
N PHE A 433 -1.48 -7.87 -21.89
CA PHE A 433 -0.70 -6.69 -22.24
C PHE A 433 0.12 -6.91 -23.51
N ARG A 434 0.73 -8.09 -23.63
CA ARG A 434 1.44 -8.48 -24.84
C ARG A 434 0.53 -8.47 -26.06
N ASP A 435 -0.61 -9.15 -26.02
CA ASP A 435 -1.49 -9.27 -27.19
C ASP A 435 -2.02 -7.90 -27.64
N VAL A 436 -2.31 -6.99 -26.72
CA VAL A 436 -2.73 -5.61 -27.03
C VAL A 436 -1.62 -4.82 -27.70
N ALA A 437 -0.41 -4.82 -27.14
CA ALA A 437 0.73 -4.08 -27.69
C ALA A 437 1.17 -4.62 -29.07
N PHE A 438 1.14 -5.94 -29.27
CA PHE A 438 1.44 -6.55 -30.58
C PHE A 438 0.33 -6.36 -31.62
N GLY A 439 -0.87 -5.95 -31.18
CA GLY A 439 -1.96 -5.52 -32.06
C GLY A 439 -1.76 -4.12 -32.66
N GLY A 440 -0.86 -3.31 -32.10
CA GLY A 440 -0.51 -1.97 -32.60
C GLY A 440 0.52 -1.98 -33.74
N ASP A 441 0.84 -0.78 -34.23
CA ASP A 441 1.91 -0.60 -35.22
C ASP A 441 3.29 -0.82 -34.58
N THR A 442 4.30 -1.19 -35.38
CA THR A 442 5.64 -1.45 -34.85
C THR A 442 6.30 -0.17 -34.31
N LEU A 443 7.23 -0.30 -33.36
CA LEU A 443 8.00 0.84 -32.84
C LEU A 443 8.61 1.67 -33.98
N GLU A 444 9.19 1.03 -35.01
CA GLU A 444 9.80 1.72 -36.16
C GLU A 444 8.77 2.53 -36.96
N ASP A 445 7.59 1.97 -37.22
CA ASP A 445 6.51 2.66 -37.95
C ASP A 445 5.96 3.86 -37.14
N GLN A 446 5.81 3.67 -35.83
CA GLN A 446 5.34 4.72 -34.91
C GLN A 446 6.38 5.84 -34.77
N VAL A 447 7.67 5.52 -34.66
CA VAL A 447 8.76 6.52 -34.67
C VAL A 447 8.75 7.31 -35.99
N ALA A 448 8.67 6.62 -37.13
CA ALA A 448 8.64 7.29 -38.44
C ALA A 448 7.45 8.24 -38.57
N THR A 449 6.28 7.84 -38.07
CA THR A 449 5.06 8.65 -38.07
C THR A 449 5.18 9.84 -37.10
N GLY A 450 5.71 9.61 -35.89
CA GLY A 450 5.93 10.64 -34.87
C GLY A 450 6.91 11.73 -35.33
N VAL A 451 8.01 11.33 -35.99
CA VAL A 451 8.96 12.28 -36.58
C VAL A 451 8.32 13.13 -37.68
N LEU A 452 7.43 12.53 -38.49
CA LEU A 452 6.65 13.30 -39.47
C LEU A 452 5.63 14.25 -38.83
N ALA A 453 5.18 13.95 -37.62
CA ALA A 453 4.24 14.76 -36.84
C ALA A 453 4.92 15.87 -36.02
N GLY A 454 6.25 15.88 -35.93
CA GLY A 454 7.02 16.94 -35.28
C GLY A 454 7.92 16.48 -34.13
N GLY A 455 7.89 15.20 -33.76
CA GLY A 455 8.85 14.60 -32.82
C GLY A 455 10.24 14.41 -33.43
N GLU A 456 11.16 13.89 -32.63
CA GLU A 456 12.57 13.67 -33.02
C GLU A 456 13.03 12.24 -32.75
N ALA A 457 13.95 11.77 -33.59
CA ALA A 457 14.71 10.54 -33.36
C ALA A 457 16.19 10.84 -33.57
N VAL A 458 16.98 10.78 -32.50
CA VAL A 458 18.43 10.99 -32.51
C VAL A 458 19.11 9.65 -32.29
N LEU A 459 19.78 9.14 -33.31
CA LEU A 459 20.34 7.79 -33.30
C LEU A 459 21.85 7.80 -33.00
N PRO A 460 22.39 6.70 -32.47
CA PRO A 460 23.83 6.52 -32.35
C PRO A 460 24.56 6.78 -33.68
N GLY A 461 25.43 7.80 -33.70
CA GLY A 461 26.19 8.22 -34.87
C GLY A 461 25.75 9.56 -35.47
N ASP A 462 24.60 10.09 -35.06
CA ASP A 462 24.19 11.46 -35.37
C ASP A 462 25.09 12.48 -34.67
N ALA A 463 25.25 13.67 -35.27
CA ALA A 463 26.20 14.67 -34.79
C ALA A 463 25.77 15.32 -33.47
N GLU A 464 24.46 15.35 -33.24
CA GLU A 464 23.79 15.95 -32.08
C GLU A 464 23.64 14.96 -30.91
N HIS A 465 24.03 13.69 -31.10
CA HIS A 465 23.89 12.66 -30.07
C HIS A 465 24.83 12.93 -28.87
N PRO A 466 24.32 12.90 -27.62
CA PRO A 466 25.10 13.28 -26.43
C PRO A 466 26.24 12.31 -26.08
N GLY A 467 26.12 11.05 -26.51
CA GLY A 467 27.15 10.03 -26.34
C GLY A 467 26.65 8.89 -25.45
N TYR A 468 27.55 8.26 -24.72
CA TYR A 468 27.18 7.20 -23.78
C TYR A 468 26.48 7.80 -22.54
N GLU A 469 25.60 7.01 -21.95
CA GLU A 469 24.91 7.31 -20.69
C GLU A 469 25.22 6.17 -19.70
N THR A 470 25.38 6.50 -18.42
CA THR A 470 25.53 5.50 -17.35
C THR A 470 24.18 4.86 -17.03
N THR A 471 24.22 3.63 -16.50
CA THR A 471 23.06 3.02 -15.85
C THR A 471 23.44 2.49 -14.47
N PRO A 472 22.68 2.84 -13.41
CA PRO A 472 21.69 3.92 -13.39
C PRO A 472 22.29 5.28 -13.74
N LEU A 473 21.48 6.20 -14.27
CA LEU A 473 21.90 7.58 -14.50
C LEU A 473 22.08 8.28 -13.15
N GLY A 474 23.20 8.99 -12.96
CA GLY A 474 23.46 9.75 -11.73
C GLY A 474 23.96 8.95 -10.52
N SER A 475 23.92 7.61 -10.56
CA SER A 475 24.47 6.76 -9.49
C SER A 475 25.97 7.01 -9.27
N PHE A 476 26.41 6.92 -8.01
CA PHE A 476 27.83 7.00 -7.62
C PHE A 476 28.66 5.83 -8.17
N SER A 477 28.03 4.65 -8.34
CA SER A 477 28.68 3.42 -8.79
C SER A 477 27.90 2.77 -9.95
N PRO A 478 27.87 3.38 -11.14
CA PRO A 478 27.11 2.86 -12.26
C PRO A 478 27.62 1.49 -12.70
N TYR A 479 26.70 0.66 -13.17
CA TYR A 479 26.96 -0.70 -13.61
C TYR A 479 27.56 -0.77 -15.01
N ASP A 480 27.06 0.05 -15.92
CA ASP A 480 27.37 -0.05 -17.34
C ASP A 480 27.15 1.28 -18.07
N LEU A 481 27.55 1.31 -19.34
CA LEU A 481 27.36 2.43 -20.26
C LEU A 481 26.55 1.99 -21.47
N TYR A 482 25.55 2.79 -21.85
CA TYR A 482 24.70 2.57 -23.02
C TYR A 482 24.81 3.72 -24.01
N LEU A 483 24.95 3.39 -25.30
CA LEU A 483 24.81 4.35 -26.39
C LEU A 483 23.40 4.22 -26.96
N ARG A 484 22.47 5.02 -26.41
CA ARG A 484 21.02 4.83 -26.57
C ARG A 484 20.46 5.58 -27.77
N PRO A 485 19.59 4.99 -28.60
CA PRO A 485 18.66 5.77 -29.42
C PRO A 485 17.83 6.70 -28.52
N ILE A 486 17.57 7.93 -28.98
CA ILE A 486 16.75 8.92 -28.27
C ILE A 486 15.52 9.24 -29.11
N TYR A 487 14.34 9.09 -28.54
CA TYR A 487 13.06 9.45 -29.15
C TYR A 487 12.40 10.56 -28.34
N ARG A 488 12.00 11.66 -29.00
CA ARG A 488 11.46 12.85 -28.33
C ARG A 488 10.12 13.32 -28.86
N GLY A 489 9.18 13.68 -27.99
CA GLY A 489 7.94 14.32 -28.44
C GLY A 489 7.07 13.43 -29.33
N ILE A 490 7.17 12.10 -29.16
CA ILE A 490 6.43 11.11 -29.97
C ILE A 490 5.33 10.47 -29.11
N THR A 491 4.12 10.42 -29.66
CA THR A 491 3.03 9.62 -29.11
C THR A 491 3.08 8.20 -29.66
N PHE A 492 3.24 7.22 -28.77
CA PHE A 492 3.12 5.81 -29.07
C PHE A 492 1.74 5.30 -28.66
N ARG A 493 1.14 4.40 -29.45
CA ARG A 493 -0.13 3.75 -29.12
C ARG A 493 0.04 2.23 -29.20
N ASN A 494 -0.29 1.53 -28.11
CA ASN A 494 -0.20 0.06 -28.02
C ASN A 494 1.12 -0.45 -28.65
N VAL A 495 2.25 -0.13 -28.05
CA VAL A 495 3.57 -0.32 -28.66
C VAL A 495 4.33 -1.47 -27.99
N ALA A 496 4.87 -2.37 -28.80
CA ALA A 496 5.89 -3.31 -28.37
C ALA A 496 7.28 -2.72 -28.61
N ILE A 497 8.11 -2.62 -27.58
CA ILE A 497 9.51 -2.19 -27.64
C ILE A 497 10.38 -3.45 -27.78
N PRO A 498 11.00 -3.68 -28.96
CA PRO A 498 11.75 -4.90 -29.22
C PRO A 498 12.98 -5.05 -28.33
N THR A 499 13.42 -6.30 -28.12
CA THR A 499 14.67 -6.62 -27.42
C THR A 499 15.85 -5.85 -28.02
N GLY A 500 16.74 -5.32 -27.18
CA GLY A 500 17.96 -4.64 -27.62
C GLY A 500 17.77 -3.19 -28.06
N THR A 501 16.55 -2.65 -27.95
CA THR A 501 16.25 -1.23 -28.22
C THR A 501 17.09 -0.30 -27.34
N ASN A 502 17.10 -0.54 -26.02
CA ASN A 502 17.87 0.21 -25.03
C ASN A 502 17.75 1.75 -25.15
N ALA A 503 16.58 2.25 -25.52
CA ALA A 503 16.37 3.66 -25.84
C ALA A 503 16.16 4.55 -24.61
N LEU A 504 16.39 5.85 -24.82
CA LEU A 504 15.85 6.94 -24.03
C LEU A 504 14.60 7.48 -24.74
N PHE A 505 13.49 7.54 -24.03
CA PHE A 505 12.28 8.27 -24.43
C PHE A 505 12.19 9.54 -23.59
N GLU A 506 11.99 10.68 -24.23
CA GLU A 506 11.99 12.00 -23.59
C GLU A 506 10.77 12.80 -24.06
N ASP A 507 9.94 13.30 -23.15
CA ASP A 507 8.70 14.03 -23.48
C ASP A 507 7.79 13.22 -24.44
N CYS A 508 7.69 11.91 -24.22
CA CYS A 508 6.88 11.00 -25.03
C CYS A 508 5.54 10.71 -24.33
N THR A 509 4.49 10.48 -25.14
CA THR A 509 3.20 10.02 -24.63
C THR A 509 2.98 8.56 -25.01
N PHE A 510 2.70 7.70 -24.05
CA PHE A 510 2.39 6.29 -24.29
C PHE A 510 0.91 6.03 -24.01
N LEU A 511 0.14 5.76 -25.06
CA LEU A 511 -1.30 5.55 -24.98
C LEU A 511 -1.67 4.07 -25.13
N GLY A 512 -2.37 3.54 -24.15
CA GLY A 512 -2.69 2.13 -24.09
C GLY A 512 -1.55 1.33 -23.46
N VAL A 513 -1.20 0.20 -24.06
CA VAL A 513 -0.17 -0.69 -23.49
C VAL A 513 1.21 -0.44 -24.10
N THR A 514 2.20 -0.21 -23.25
CA THR A 514 3.62 -0.23 -23.62
C THR A 514 4.23 -1.54 -23.15
N TYR A 515 4.59 -2.43 -24.08
CA TYR A 515 5.14 -3.74 -23.76
C TYR A 515 6.62 -3.81 -24.09
N VAL A 516 7.47 -4.06 -23.09
CA VAL A 516 8.92 -4.16 -23.26
C VAL A 516 9.33 -5.62 -23.39
N GLU A 517 9.92 -5.96 -24.53
CA GLU A 517 10.40 -7.32 -24.79
C GLU A 517 11.78 -7.55 -24.14
N THR A 518 12.04 -8.77 -23.66
CA THR A 518 13.38 -9.23 -23.26
C THR A 518 13.58 -10.71 -23.53
N GLU A 519 14.83 -11.14 -23.72
CA GLU A 519 15.16 -12.56 -23.76
C GLU A 519 14.97 -13.19 -22.38
N GLN A 520 13.95 -14.05 -22.27
CA GLN A 520 13.57 -14.70 -21.03
C GLN A 520 14.55 -15.80 -20.61
N LEU A 521 15.31 -16.40 -21.54
CA LEU A 521 16.30 -17.44 -21.24
C LEU A 521 17.66 -16.87 -20.78
N CYS A 522 17.63 -15.90 -19.86
CA CYS A 522 18.79 -15.16 -19.36
C CYS A 522 19.49 -15.78 -18.13
N ASN A 523 19.45 -17.11 -17.98
CA ASN A 523 19.79 -17.79 -16.72
C ASN A 523 21.30 -17.96 -16.41
N ASP A 524 22.18 -17.61 -17.35
CA ASP A 524 23.63 -17.76 -17.14
C ASP A 524 24.14 -16.61 -16.25
N PRO A 525 24.92 -16.88 -15.19
CA PRO A 525 25.41 -15.86 -14.25
C PRO A 525 26.19 -14.70 -14.88
N ASN A 526 26.70 -14.87 -16.10
CA ASN A 526 27.41 -13.82 -16.83
C ASN A 526 26.48 -12.86 -17.58
N TRP A 527 25.16 -13.04 -17.54
CA TRP A 527 24.22 -12.25 -18.33
C TRP A 527 24.34 -10.74 -18.05
N ASN A 528 24.45 -10.32 -16.79
CA ASN A 528 24.65 -8.92 -16.43
C ASN A 528 25.99 -8.34 -16.93
N TYR A 529 27.01 -9.17 -17.08
CA TYR A 529 28.40 -8.75 -17.26
C TYR A 529 28.88 -8.84 -18.72
N ALA A 530 28.30 -9.74 -19.52
CA ALA A 530 28.65 -9.90 -20.93
C ALA A 530 28.40 -8.58 -21.70
N GLY A 531 29.42 -8.07 -22.38
CA GLY A 531 29.36 -6.79 -23.10
C GLY A 531 29.39 -5.53 -22.22
N ALA A 532 29.62 -5.65 -20.91
CA ALA A 532 29.65 -4.49 -20.02
C ALA A 532 30.83 -3.56 -20.31
N LEU A 533 30.54 -2.27 -20.25
CA LEU A 533 31.45 -1.17 -20.53
C LEU A 533 31.68 -0.34 -19.27
N GLU A 534 32.85 0.29 -19.19
CA GLU A 534 33.19 1.24 -18.14
C GLU A 534 33.94 2.44 -18.73
N ASP A 535 33.89 3.55 -18.01
CA ASP A 535 34.72 4.72 -18.31
C ASP A 535 36.13 4.50 -17.78
N ALA A 536 37.13 4.57 -18.66
CA ALA A 536 38.52 4.32 -18.32
C ALA A 536 39.29 5.60 -17.91
N ASP A 537 38.67 6.77 -17.93
CA ASP A 537 39.27 8.03 -17.47
C ASP A 537 38.22 8.97 -16.84
N ASN A 538 38.55 9.66 -15.75
CA ASN A 538 37.63 10.57 -15.05
C ASN A 538 37.63 12.00 -15.67
N GLY A 539 38.01 12.12 -16.95
CA GLY A 539 38.10 13.38 -17.67
C GLY A 539 36.77 13.78 -18.33
N PRO A 540 36.68 14.98 -18.93
CA PRO A 540 35.51 15.34 -19.72
C PRO A 540 35.42 14.45 -20.99
N GLY A 541 34.41 13.58 -21.02
CA GLY A 541 34.09 12.64 -22.09
C GLY A 541 34.53 11.20 -21.77
N PHE A 542 33.69 10.23 -22.15
CA PHE A 542 33.93 8.81 -21.82
C PHE A 542 35.12 8.21 -22.60
N LEU A 543 36.08 7.60 -21.89
CA LEU A 543 37.07 6.68 -22.46
C LEU A 543 36.57 5.24 -22.33
N ILE A 544 35.73 4.82 -23.28
CA ILE A 544 35.06 3.52 -23.22
C ILE A 544 36.04 2.34 -23.32
N ARG A 545 35.95 1.39 -22.38
CA ARG A 545 36.56 0.05 -22.50
C ARG A 545 35.61 -1.05 -22.04
N SER A 546 35.87 -2.29 -22.48
CA SER A 546 35.19 -3.47 -21.92
C SER A 546 35.61 -3.66 -20.47
N ARG A 547 34.64 -3.75 -19.57
CA ARG A 547 34.83 -3.93 -18.12
C ARG A 547 35.36 -5.33 -17.79
N PHE A 548 34.90 -6.35 -18.53
CA PHE A 548 35.22 -7.76 -18.28
C PHE A 548 35.90 -8.49 -19.44
N GLY A 549 36.50 -7.76 -20.39
CA GLY A 549 37.26 -8.34 -21.49
C GLY A 549 36.38 -9.18 -22.44
N ASP A 550 36.80 -10.42 -22.70
CA ASP A 550 36.13 -11.39 -23.60
C ASP A 550 35.11 -12.29 -22.86
N LEU A 551 34.54 -11.80 -21.74
CA LEU A 551 33.50 -12.54 -21.00
C LEU A 551 32.26 -12.70 -21.88
N PHE A 552 31.69 -13.91 -21.88
CA PHE A 552 30.47 -14.24 -22.61
C PHE A 552 29.46 -14.91 -21.69
N THR A 553 28.21 -14.91 -22.12
CA THR A 553 27.13 -15.65 -21.50
C THR A 553 26.66 -16.80 -22.40
N SER A 554 26.29 -17.93 -21.80
CA SER A 554 25.85 -19.12 -22.52
C SER A 554 24.33 -19.11 -22.69
N HIS A 555 23.86 -19.02 -23.92
CA HIS A 555 22.44 -19.09 -24.24
C HIS A 555 22.06 -20.48 -24.77
N PRO A 556 20.96 -21.10 -24.30
CA PRO A 556 20.54 -22.43 -24.75
C PRO A 556 20.38 -22.55 -26.27
N ASP A 557 19.85 -21.52 -26.92
CA ASP A 557 19.53 -21.54 -28.35
C ASP A 557 20.54 -20.79 -29.24
N LEU A 558 21.27 -19.83 -28.67
CA LEU A 558 22.18 -18.94 -29.43
C LEU A 558 23.66 -19.34 -29.25
N GLY A 559 23.98 -20.20 -28.27
CA GLY A 559 25.35 -20.54 -27.91
C GLY A 559 26.02 -19.41 -27.13
N GLU A 560 27.28 -19.11 -27.44
CA GLU A 560 28.03 -18.03 -26.76
C GLU A 560 27.56 -16.65 -27.25
N VAL A 561 27.08 -15.83 -26.31
CA VAL A 561 26.67 -14.45 -26.54
C VAL A 561 27.69 -13.51 -25.89
N GLN A 562 28.31 -12.66 -26.71
CA GLN A 562 29.38 -11.75 -26.27
C GLN A 562 28.83 -10.47 -25.62
N ASP A 563 27.65 -10.05 -26.03
CA ASP A 563 26.99 -8.85 -25.54
C ASP A 563 25.51 -9.16 -25.36
N SER A 564 25.07 -9.21 -24.10
CA SER A 564 23.67 -9.46 -23.74
C SER A 564 22.80 -8.21 -23.87
N LYS A 565 23.37 -7.01 -24.07
CA LYS A 565 22.59 -5.78 -24.25
C LYS A 565 21.65 -5.86 -25.43
N VAL A 566 22.04 -6.55 -26.51
CA VAL A 566 21.22 -6.70 -27.72
C VAL A 566 20.06 -7.69 -27.56
N LEU A 567 20.01 -8.42 -26.43
CA LEU A 567 18.97 -9.40 -26.11
C LEU A 567 18.11 -8.96 -24.91
N SER A 568 18.39 -7.79 -24.34
CA SER A 568 17.70 -7.25 -23.17
C SER A 568 17.36 -5.79 -23.38
N ASN A 569 16.61 -5.20 -22.47
CA ASN A 569 16.26 -3.79 -22.54
C ASN A 569 16.57 -3.08 -21.22
N ASN A 570 17.48 -2.14 -21.30
CA ASN A 570 17.68 -1.12 -20.29
C ASN A 570 17.11 0.17 -20.87
N LEU A 571 15.97 0.64 -20.39
CA LEU A 571 15.26 1.80 -20.94
C LEU A 571 15.21 2.95 -19.93
N ARG A 572 15.15 4.18 -20.43
CA ARG A 572 14.86 5.36 -19.62
C ARG A 572 13.70 6.14 -20.23
N PHE A 573 12.78 6.57 -19.37
CA PHE A 573 11.64 7.41 -19.70
C PHE A 573 11.79 8.71 -18.91
N GLU A 574 12.07 9.81 -19.60
CA GLU A 574 12.23 11.16 -19.05
C GLU A 574 11.00 11.99 -19.44
N ASP A 575 10.37 12.66 -18.49
CA ASP A 575 9.22 13.56 -18.75
C ASP A 575 8.08 12.89 -19.56
N CYS A 576 7.91 11.57 -19.43
CA CYS A 576 6.96 10.82 -20.24
C CYS A 576 5.58 10.75 -19.59
N THR A 577 4.52 10.83 -20.38
CA THR A 577 3.15 10.62 -19.91
C THR A 577 2.64 9.25 -20.35
N PHE A 578 2.32 8.39 -19.40
CA PHE A 578 1.71 7.09 -19.63
C PHE A 578 0.20 7.18 -19.41
N LEU A 579 -0.56 6.98 -20.47
CA LEU A 579 -2.02 6.85 -20.47
C LEU A 579 -2.37 5.36 -20.63
N GLY A 580 -2.06 4.58 -19.60
CA GLY A 580 -2.20 3.13 -19.54
C GLY A 580 -1.02 2.42 -18.88
N SER A 581 -0.78 1.17 -19.27
CA SER A 581 0.14 0.27 -18.56
C SER A 581 1.50 0.13 -19.26
N LEU A 582 2.56 0.15 -18.45
CA LEU A 582 3.93 -0.24 -18.80
C LEU A 582 4.17 -1.68 -18.34
N ALA A 583 4.22 -2.63 -19.27
CA ALA A 583 4.39 -4.05 -18.99
C ALA A 583 5.62 -4.62 -19.70
N GLY A 584 6.09 -5.80 -19.29
CA GLY A 584 7.21 -6.45 -19.97
C GLY A 584 7.22 -7.97 -19.87
N ASP A 585 8.05 -8.58 -20.72
CA ASP A 585 8.41 -10.00 -20.61
C ASP A 585 9.05 -10.28 -19.23
N THR A 586 8.77 -11.42 -18.61
CA THR A 586 9.42 -11.80 -17.35
C THR A 586 10.80 -12.43 -17.63
N PRO A 587 11.92 -11.82 -17.22
CA PRO A 587 13.22 -12.44 -17.38
C PRO A 587 13.33 -13.68 -16.48
N GLY A 588 14.02 -14.72 -16.96
CA GLY A 588 14.21 -15.97 -16.22
C GLY A 588 15.09 -15.84 -14.97
N GLU A 589 15.94 -14.81 -14.92
CA GLU A 589 16.75 -14.43 -13.76
C GLU A 589 16.72 -12.91 -13.56
N TYR A 590 16.99 -12.46 -12.32
CA TYR A 590 17.07 -11.03 -12.01
C TYR A 590 18.37 -10.40 -12.56
N THR A 591 18.27 -9.84 -13.76
CA THR A 591 19.42 -9.25 -14.48
C THR A 591 19.32 -7.72 -14.56
N HIS A 592 19.35 -7.07 -13.40
CA HIS A 592 19.19 -5.61 -13.22
C HIS A 592 20.16 -4.71 -14.02
N TRP A 593 21.27 -5.22 -14.57
CA TRP A 593 22.15 -4.41 -15.44
C TRP A 593 21.61 -4.33 -16.88
N ARG A 594 20.72 -5.27 -17.23
CA ARG A 594 20.26 -5.55 -18.60
C ARG A 594 18.76 -5.36 -18.75
N ASN A 595 17.99 -5.73 -17.74
CA ASN A 595 16.54 -5.58 -17.65
C ASN A 595 16.23 -4.56 -16.55
N LYS A 596 16.27 -3.28 -16.93
CA LYS A 596 16.07 -2.15 -16.02
C LYS A 596 15.27 -1.05 -16.72
N ILE A 597 14.31 -0.49 -16.00
CA ILE A 597 13.59 0.71 -16.40
C ILE A 597 13.95 1.83 -15.44
N GLN A 598 14.25 3.01 -15.98
CA GLN A 598 14.41 4.24 -15.21
C GLN A 598 13.28 5.20 -15.61
N ILE A 599 12.52 5.69 -14.64
CA ILE A 599 11.45 6.68 -14.84
C ILE A 599 11.89 7.95 -14.12
N THR A 600 12.16 9.00 -14.89
CA THR A 600 12.85 10.20 -14.43
C THR A 600 12.10 11.47 -14.87
N GLY A 601 12.47 12.62 -14.31
CA GLY A 601 11.84 13.92 -14.61
C GLY A 601 10.39 14.01 -14.12
N SER A 602 9.54 14.73 -14.86
CA SER A 602 8.10 14.90 -14.57
C SER A 602 7.23 13.80 -15.19
N SER A 603 7.72 12.56 -15.21
CA SER A 603 6.98 11.43 -15.77
C SER A 603 5.74 11.11 -14.93
N ARG A 604 4.60 10.79 -15.56
CA ARG A 604 3.31 10.60 -14.87
C ARG A 604 2.45 9.51 -15.49
N PHE A 605 1.62 8.85 -14.67
CA PHE A 605 0.80 7.70 -15.06
C PHE A 605 -0.68 7.94 -14.76
N PHE A 606 -1.54 7.71 -15.76
CA PHE A 606 -2.99 7.76 -15.63
C PHE A 606 -3.63 6.61 -16.39
N ALA A 607 -4.69 6.01 -15.83
CA ALA A 607 -5.47 4.96 -16.49
C ALA A 607 -6.97 5.22 -16.48
N ASP A 608 -7.44 6.19 -15.68
CA ASP A 608 -8.84 6.56 -15.56
C ASP A 608 -9.12 7.92 -16.26
N PRO A 609 -10.04 7.98 -17.24
CA PRO A 609 -10.45 9.26 -17.84
C PRO A 609 -11.19 10.20 -16.89
N GLU A 610 -11.66 9.72 -15.74
CA GLU A 610 -12.34 10.51 -14.70
C GLU A 610 -11.42 10.92 -13.54
N ASP A 611 -10.12 10.58 -13.61
CA ASP A 611 -9.09 10.95 -12.64
C ASP A 611 -9.02 12.49 -12.46
N GLU A 612 -9.32 12.97 -11.25
CA GLU A 612 -9.39 14.41 -10.97
C GLU A 612 -8.02 15.07 -11.09
N ASP A 613 -6.96 14.43 -10.61
CA ASP A 613 -5.59 14.95 -10.66
C ASP A 613 -5.08 15.08 -12.09
N MET A 614 -5.46 14.14 -12.98
CA MET A 614 -5.22 14.25 -14.41
C MET A 614 -5.95 15.46 -15.00
N LEU A 615 -7.22 15.65 -14.63
CA LEU A 615 -8.06 16.73 -15.17
C LEU A 615 -7.62 18.12 -14.70
N GLU A 616 -6.99 18.21 -13.53
CA GLU A 616 -6.39 19.43 -13.01
C GLU A 616 -5.07 19.81 -13.68
N GLN A 617 -4.43 18.87 -14.39
CA GLN A 617 -3.22 19.17 -15.15
C GLN A 617 -3.46 20.22 -16.24
N PRO A 618 -2.45 21.04 -16.59
CA PRO A 618 -2.56 22.03 -17.66
C PRO A 618 -3.00 21.46 -19.02
N ASP A 619 -2.73 20.18 -19.27
CA ASP A 619 -3.08 19.44 -20.48
C ASP A 619 -4.14 18.35 -20.27
N GLY A 620 -4.83 18.33 -19.12
CA GLY A 620 -5.79 17.30 -18.72
C GLY A 620 -6.90 17.04 -19.73
N GLU A 621 -7.49 18.08 -20.35
CA GLU A 621 -8.53 17.91 -21.39
C GLU A 621 -8.02 17.09 -22.59
N ALA A 622 -6.75 17.26 -22.97
CA ALA A 622 -6.15 16.51 -24.07
C ALA A 622 -5.84 15.06 -23.67
N LEU A 623 -5.41 14.83 -22.43
CA LEU A 623 -5.15 13.49 -21.89
C LEU A 623 -6.45 12.68 -21.77
N GLN A 624 -7.53 13.32 -21.28
CA GLN A 624 -8.86 12.71 -21.21
C GLN A 624 -9.36 12.27 -22.60
N GLU A 625 -9.28 13.14 -23.62
CA GLU A 625 -9.68 12.77 -24.99
C GLU A 625 -8.87 11.59 -25.54
N LEU A 626 -7.59 11.48 -25.17
CA LEU A 626 -6.74 10.36 -25.55
C LEU A 626 -7.16 9.05 -24.85
N LEU A 627 -7.44 9.07 -23.54
CA LEU A 627 -7.91 7.89 -22.80
C LEU A 627 -9.28 7.42 -23.30
N GLU A 628 -10.24 8.33 -23.49
CA GLU A 628 -11.57 8.03 -24.03
C GLU A 628 -11.54 7.46 -25.46
N SER A 629 -10.39 7.57 -26.16
CA SER A 629 -10.19 6.94 -27.47
C SER A 629 -9.95 5.42 -27.39
N LEU A 630 -9.68 4.88 -26.21
CA LEU A 630 -9.52 3.44 -25.95
C LEU A 630 -10.88 2.76 -25.74
N SER A 631 -10.93 1.43 -25.89
CA SER A 631 -12.13 0.67 -25.57
C SER A 631 -12.33 0.54 -24.06
N GLU A 632 -13.59 0.47 -23.60
CA GLU A 632 -13.95 0.23 -22.18
C GLU A 632 -13.21 -0.99 -21.59
N GLU A 633 -13.14 -2.10 -22.33
CA GLU A 633 -12.39 -3.31 -21.91
C GLU A 633 -10.89 -3.03 -21.69
N GLN A 634 -10.30 -2.16 -22.51
CA GLN A 634 -8.89 -1.82 -22.38
C GLN A 634 -8.64 -0.88 -21.20
N LEU A 635 -9.54 0.08 -20.96
CA LEU A 635 -9.45 0.95 -19.78
C LEU A 635 -9.52 0.12 -18.49
N LEU A 636 -10.48 -0.80 -18.39
CA LEU A 636 -10.64 -1.67 -17.22
C LEU A 636 -9.40 -2.53 -16.95
N GLU A 637 -8.78 -3.13 -17.98
CA GLU A 637 -7.59 -3.95 -17.77
C GLU A 637 -6.35 -3.13 -17.42
N MET A 638 -6.22 -1.90 -17.93
CA MET A 638 -5.07 -1.04 -17.61
C MET A 638 -5.15 -0.42 -16.23
N GLN A 639 -6.36 -0.16 -15.71
CA GLN A 639 -6.57 0.29 -14.32
C GLN A 639 -6.06 -0.74 -13.30
N LYS A 640 -5.95 -2.02 -13.67
CA LYS A 640 -5.44 -3.08 -12.78
C LYS A 640 -3.96 -2.97 -12.47
N SER A 641 -3.18 -2.27 -13.31
CA SER A 641 -1.75 -2.03 -13.05
C SER A 641 -1.17 -0.99 -14.01
N SER A 642 -0.52 0.02 -13.45
CA SER A 642 0.26 1.00 -14.21
C SER A 642 1.62 0.45 -14.64
N ILE A 643 2.27 -0.34 -13.78
CA ILE A 643 3.57 -0.97 -14.05
C ILE A 643 3.47 -2.48 -13.74
N MET A 644 3.57 -3.31 -14.78
CA MET A 644 3.52 -4.77 -14.70
C MET A 644 4.85 -5.37 -15.18
N MET A 645 5.89 -5.27 -14.36
CA MET A 645 7.26 -5.68 -14.70
C MET A 645 7.87 -6.65 -13.67
N PRO A 646 7.25 -7.82 -13.45
CA PRO A 646 7.79 -8.84 -12.54
C PRO A 646 9.20 -9.26 -12.96
N GLY A 647 10.14 -9.30 -12.01
CA GLY A 647 11.54 -9.66 -12.24
C GLY A 647 12.43 -8.57 -12.85
N TRP A 648 11.91 -7.35 -13.07
CA TRP A 648 12.70 -6.22 -13.56
C TRP A 648 13.25 -5.34 -12.42
N SER A 649 14.35 -4.63 -12.68
CA SER A 649 14.76 -3.50 -11.85
C SER A 649 14.01 -2.26 -12.32
N VAL A 650 13.37 -1.52 -11.41
CA VAL A 650 12.68 -0.27 -11.72
C VAL A 650 13.25 0.82 -10.82
N ASP A 651 13.81 1.86 -11.41
CA ASP A 651 14.28 3.02 -10.66
C ASP A 651 13.37 4.21 -10.98
N VAL A 652 12.96 4.94 -9.96
CA VAL A 652 12.02 6.05 -10.03
C VAL A 652 12.67 7.31 -9.47
N GLY A 653 12.50 8.42 -10.19
CA GLY A 653 13.02 9.73 -9.85
C GLY A 653 14.51 9.86 -10.18
N SER A 654 15.29 10.53 -9.34
CA SER A 654 16.66 10.95 -9.67
C SER A 654 17.63 10.58 -8.55
N PHE A 655 18.85 10.19 -8.93
CA PHE A 655 19.97 9.99 -7.98
C PHE A 655 20.59 11.32 -7.54
N THR A 656 20.25 12.41 -8.22
CA THR A 656 20.63 13.77 -7.86
C THR A 656 19.38 14.52 -7.43
N ASN A 657 19.45 15.25 -6.32
CA ASN A 657 18.34 16.10 -5.92
C ASN A 657 18.12 17.22 -6.95
N GLU A 658 16.93 17.27 -7.51
CA GLU A 658 16.49 18.30 -8.45
C GLU A 658 15.47 19.20 -7.74
N THR A 659 15.65 20.51 -7.83
CA THR A 659 14.81 21.50 -7.12
C THR A 659 14.54 22.70 -8.02
N SER A 660 13.33 23.24 -7.96
CA SER A 660 12.94 24.51 -8.58
C SER A 660 12.95 25.65 -7.55
N ASP A 661 13.04 26.91 -8.02
CA ASP A 661 12.86 28.10 -7.16
C ASP A 661 11.43 28.15 -6.55
N ASP A 662 10.46 27.59 -7.29
CA ASP A 662 9.09 27.32 -6.85
C ASP A 662 8.99 25.82 -6.56
N PRO A 663 8.85 25.39 -5.29
CA PRO A 663 8.81 23.98 -4.90
C PRO A 663 7.76 23.16 -5.67
N ASP A 664 6.59 23.75 -5.93
CA ASP A 664 5.48 23.15 -6.69
C ASP A 664 5.84 22.88 -8.17
N ALA A 665 6.87 23.54 -8.69
CA ALA A 665 7.37 23.36 -10.05
C ALA A 665 8.59 22.42 -10.11
N THR A 666 8.98 21.81 -9.00
CA THR A 666 10.05 20.80 -8.97
C THR A 666 9.61 19.57 -9.77
N PRO A 667 10.46 19.03 -10.68
CA PRO A 667 10.14 17.81 -11.39
C PRO A 667 9.80 16.68 -10.43
N ARG A 668 8.64 16.05 -10.63
CA ARG A 668 8.12 14.99 -9.77
C ARG A 668 7.61 13.85 -10.62
N VAL A 669 8.06 12.64 -10.32
CA VAL A 669 7.44 11.44 -10.91
C VAL A 669 6.15 11.12 -10.16
N ASP A 670 5.06 10.93 -10.89
CA ASP A 670 3.74 10.59 -10.33
C ASP A 670 3.35 9.17 -10.78
N LEU A 671 3.32 8.22 -9.85
CA LEU A 671 2.95 6.83 -10.10
C LEU A 671 1.63 6.50 -9.39
N ARG A 672 0.77 5.73 -10.07
CA ARG A 672 -0.56 5.38 -9.54
C ARG A 672 -0.92 3.92 -9.70
N GLY A 673 -1.79 3.42 -8.84
CA GLY A 673 -2.33 2.06 -8.89
C GLY A 673 -1.33 0.97 -8.52
N LEU A 674 -1.52 -0.24 -9.06
CA LEU A 674 -0.67 -1.38 -8.75
C LEU A 674 0.65 -1.37 -9.53
N ILE A 675 1.77 -1.35 -8.80
CA ILE A 675 3.14 -1.35 -9.34
C ILE A 675 3.84 -2.67 -8.98
N VAL A 676 4.13 -3.47 -9.99
CA VAL A 676 4.80 -4.77 -9.87
C VAL A 676 6.20 -4.68 -10.46
N ALA A 677 7.21 -4.95 -9.63
CA ALA A 677 8.62 -4.96 -10.03
C ALA A 677 9.35 -6.18 -9.45
N GLY A 678 10.54 -6.49 -9.97
CA GLY A 678 11.50 -7.37 -9.27
C GLY A 678 11.99 -6.70 -7.99
N ILE A 679 12.65 -5.56 -8.18
CA ILE A 679 13.01 -4.58 -7.15
C ILE A 679 12.64 -3.21 -7.72
N LEU A 680 12.18 -2.33 -6.83
CA LEU A 680 11.90 -0.94 -7.14
C LEU A 680 12.64 -0.03 -6.16
N ASP A 681 13.30 0.97 -6.70
CA ASP A 681 13.91 2.06 -5.94
C ASP A 681 13.27 3.40 -6.32
N ILE A 682 13.05 4.27 -5.34
CA ILE A 682 12.52 5.63 -5.50
C ILE A 682 13.50 6.61 -4.86
N ARG A 683 13.98 7.60 -5.62
CA ARG A 683 14.89 8.64 -5.12
C ARG A 683 14.53 10.00 -5.71
N GLY A 684 14.89 11.09 -5.03
CA GLY A 684 14.51 12.44 -5.46
C GLY A 684 13.04 12.73 -5.16
N THR A 685 12.34 13.38 -6.08
CA THR A 685 10.95 13.83 -5.85
C THR A 685 9.97 12.91 -6.58
N ALA A 686 9.09 12.24 -5.82
CA ALA A 686 8.11 11.31 -6.36
C ALA A 686 6.84 11.23 -5.50
N SER A 687 5.70 11.03 -6.16
CA SER A 687 4.44 10.68 -5.52
C SER A 687 4.03 9.30 -5.99
N VAL A 688 3.58 8.46 -5.07
CA VAL A 688 3.05 7.13 -5.38
C VAL A 688 1.72 6.96 -4.68
N GLU A 689 0.64 6.90 -5.44
CA GLU A 689 -0.70 6.57 -4.95
C GLU A 689 -1.03 5.14 -5.37
N GLY A 690 -0.81 4.16 -4.49
CA GLY A 690 -1.16 2.79 -4.78
C GLY A 690 -0.46 1.73 -3.95
N THR A 691 -0.13 0.61 -4.60
CA THR A 691 0.49 -0.57 -3.95
C THR A 691 1.72 -1.03 -4.71
N LEU A 692 2.84 -1.17 -4.00
CA LEU A 692 4.12 -1.68 -4.50
C LEU A 692 4.28 -3.16 -4.18
N LEU A 693 4.38 -4.00 -5.22
CA LEU A 693 4.59 -5.45 -5.09
C LEU A 693 5.92 -5.88 -5.70
N MET A 694 6.85 -6.27 -4.83
CA MET A 694 8.17 -6.74 -5.26
C MET A 694 8.15 -8.26 -5.45
N THR A 695 8.84 -8.74 -6.48
CA THR A 695 8.80 -10.15 -6.90
C THR A 695 10.14 -10.86 -6.81
N PHE A 696 11.24 -10.13 -6.63
CA PHE A 696 12.57 -10.72 -6.53
C PHE A 696 13.00 -10.92 -5.07
N ARG A 697 13.26 -12.18 -4.71
CA ARG A 697 13.94 -12.55 -3.47
C ARG A 697 15.39 -12.92 -3.78
N PRO A 698 16.39 -12.22 -3.22
CA PRO A 698 17.79 -12.58 -3.43
C PRO A 698 18.13 -13.92 -2.78
N VAL A 699 18.76 -14.82 -3.54
CA VAL A 699 19.19 -16.15 -3.05
C VAL A 699 20.70 -16.29 -3.27
N ALA A 700 21.43 -16.59 -2.19
CA ALA A 700 22.89 -16.72 -2.23
C ALA A 700 23.35 -17.79 -3.24
N GLY A 701 24.26 -17.42 -4.14
CA GLY A 701 24.79 -18.32 -5.16
C GLY A 701 23.90 -18.51 -6.40
N GLU A 702 22.77 -17.81 -6.49
CA GLU A 702 21.84 -17.82 -7.64
C GLU A 702 21.77 -16.45 -8.32
N GLY A 703 21.39 -16.44 -9.59
CA GLY A 703 21.25 -15.23 -10.41
C GLY A 703 22.39 -14.21 -10.21
N PRO A 704 22.09 -12.97 -9.77
CA PRO A 704 23.10 -11.92 -9.58
C PRO A 704 24.02 -12.14 -8.37
N LEU A 705 23.71 -13.07 -7.46
CA LEU A 705 24.52 -13.39 -6.28
C LEU A 705 25.49 -14.57 -6.53
N PHE A 706 25.53 -15.12 -7.74
CA PHE A 706 26.35 -16.29 -8.08
C PHE A 706 27.83 -16.14 -7.70
N TYR A 707 28.40 -14.95 -7.86
CA TYR A 707 29.80 -14.65 -7.57
C TYR A 707 30.04 -14.16 -6.14
N ASP A 708 29.49 -14.87 -5.14
CA ASP A 708 29.63 -14.56 -3.70
C ASP A 708 28.96 -13.23 -3.29
N GLY A 709 27.86 -12.89 -3.99
CA GLY A 709 27.04 -11.72 -3.66
C GLY A 709 26.28 -11.91 -2.34
N GLN A 710 25.99 -10.80 -1.67
CA GLN A 710 25.23 -10.82 -0.42
C GLN A 710 23.76 -10.49 -0.67
N THR A 711 22.86 -11.10 0.11
CA THR A 711 21.40 -10.90 -0.03
C THR A 711 20.96 -9.51 0.40
N ASP A 712 21.69 -8.88 1.31
CA ASP A 712 21.41 -7.55 1.85
C ASP A 712 21.85 -6.40 0.93
N ALA A 713 22.48 -6.71 -0.20
CA ALA A 713 22.82 -5.77 -1.26
C ALA A 713 21.68 -5.55 -2.28
N PHE A 714 20.55 -6.25 -2.12
CA PHE A 714 19.37 -6.15 -2.99
C PHE A 714 18.16 -5.77 -2.14
N ASN A 715 17.71 -4.54 -2.29
CA ASN A 715 16.77 -3.88 -1.40
C ASN A 715 15.81 -3.02 -2.22
N THR A 716 14.58 -2.90 -1.73
CA THR A 716 13.64 -1.88 -2.18
C THR A 716 13.90 -0.62 -1.40
N THR A 717 14.49 0.37 -2.07
CA THR A 717 14.96 1.60 -1.43
C THR A 717 14.08 2.78 -1.79
N ILE A 718 13.43 3.38 -0.80
CA ILE A 718 12.61 4.58 -0.94
C ILE A 718 13.32 5.70 -0.18
N GLY A 719 13.89 6.66 -0.89
CA GLY A 719 14.76 7.70 -0.35
C GLY A 719 16.24 7.39 -0.53
N TYR A 720 17.10 8.18 0.14
CA TYR A 720 18.55 8.11 -0.05
C TYR A 720 19.27 7.32 1.05
N PHE A 721 20.13 6.40 0.63
CA PHE A 721 21.03 5.62 1.46
C PHE A 721 22.40 5.47 0.80
N GLY A 722 23.43 5.27 1.61
CA GLY A 722 24.79 5.11 1.12
C GLY A 722 25.19 3.64 0.89
N PRO A 723 26.32 3.39 0.20
CA PRO A 723 26.89 2.05 0.05
C PRO A 723 27.17 1.32 1.36
N ASP A 724 27.52 2.05 2.42
CA ASP A 724 27.77 1.47 3.74
C ASP A 724 26.47 0.94 4.41
N ASP A 725 25.30 1.47 4.02
CA ASP A 725 23.97 1.01 4.46
C ASP A 725 23.45 -0.17 3.63
N GLY A 726 24.19 -0.61 2.61
CA GLY A 726 23.84 -1.72 1.73
C GLY A 726 23.17 -1.29 0.42
N ASP A 727 23.03 0.01 0.18
CA ASP A 727 22.59 0.57 -1.10
C ASP A 727 23.81 0.90 -1.97
N GLY A 728 24.24 -0.07 -2.77
CA GLY A 728 25.41 0.09 -3.63
C GLY A 728 25.22 1.07 -4.80
N GLU A 729 23.98 1.43 -5.15
CA GLU A 729 23.68 2.40 -6.20
C GLU A 729 23.58 3.84 -5.65
N GLY A 730 23.19 3.98 -4.39
CA GLY A 730 22.88 5.24 -3.73
C GLY A 730 24.07 6.13 -3.37
N SER A 731 23.72 7.35 -2.97
CA SER A 731 24.63 8.39 -2.50
C SER A 731 24.55 8.47 -0.99
N ASP A 732 25.69 8.53 -0.30
CA ASP A 732 25.73 8.71 1.15
C ASP A 732 25.23 10.12 1.51
N PRO A 733 24.16 10.26 2.30
CA PRO A 733 23.67 11.56 2.75
C PRO A 733 24.67 12.37 3.59
N LEU A 734 25.71 11.72 4.13
CA LEU A 734 26.79 12.37 4.87
C LEU A 734 27.93 12.84 3.95
N ASP A 735 27.87 12.55 2.65
CA ASP A 735 28.85 13.07 1.69
C ASP A 735 28.72 14.60 1.56
N PRO A 736 29.82 15.37 1.65
CA PRO A 736 29.79 16.82 1.44
C PRO A 736 29.22 17.28 0.10
N ASP A 737 29.22 16.40 -0.92
CA ASP A 737 28.68 16.68 -2.25
C ASP A 737 27.20 16.23 -2.39
N PHE A 738 26.58 15.69 -1.33
CA PHE A 738 25.15 15.36 -1.30
C PHE A 738 24.29 16.61 -1.44
N SER A 739 23.34 16.59 -2.37
CA SER A 739 22.58 17.78 -2.79
C SER A 739 21.14 17.85 -2.26
N GLY A 740 20.74 16.93 -1.36
CA GLY A 740 19.45 16.93 -0.67
C GLY A 740 18.63 15.65 -0.90
N PHE A 741 17.50 15.54 -0.19
CA PHE A 741 16.76 14.29 -0.04
C PHE A 741 15.58 14.11 -0.99
N GLY A 742 15.16 15.16 -1.70
CA GLY A 742 13.91 15.10 -2.46
C GLY A 742 12.69 15.09 -1.53
N GLU A 743 11.55 14.74 -2.11
CA GLU A 743 10.26 14.62 -1.42
C GLU A 743 9.56 13.36 -1.94
N ILE A 744 9.33 12.38 -1.07
CA ILE A 744 8.62 11.15 -1.46
C ILE A 744 7.39 10.97 -0.58
N LEU A 745 6.23 10.89 -1.23
CA LEU A 745 4.97 10.53 -0.61
C LEU A 745 4.49 9.20 -1.20
N LEU A 746 4.26 8.21 -0.35
CA LEU A 746 3.66 6.93 -0.71
C LEU A 746 2.33 6.79 0.02
N GLU A 747 1.23 6.80 -0.73
CA GLU A 747 -0.12 6.69 -0.23
C GLU A 747 -0.76 5.41 -0.73
N TYR A 748 -1.28 4.63 0.21
CA TYR A 748 -1.99 3.41 -0.08
C TYR A 748 -3.39 3.72 -0.60
N ASP A 749 -3.68 3.31 -1.83
CA ASP A 749 -5.03 3.33 -2.38
C ASP A 749 -5.76 2.01 -2.05
N GLU A 750 -6.87 2.13 -1.32
CA GLU A 750 -7.67 0.99 -0.89
C GLU A 750 -8.64 0.46 -1.95
N ASP A 751 -8.93 1.25 -2.97
CA ASP A 751 -9.89 0.96 -4.03
C ASP A 751 -9.20 0.43 -5.31
N ILE A 752 -7.88 0.17 -5.27
CA ILE A 752 -7.15 -0.43 -6.40
C ILE A 752 -7.80 -1.74 -6.84
N VAL A 753 -8.15 -1.78 -8.13
CA VAL A 753 -8.56 -3.01 -8.79
C VAL A 753 -7.34 -3.93 -8.99
N LEU A 754 -7.41 -5.16 -8.48
CA LEU A 754 -6.30 -6.11 -8.61
C LEU A 754 -6.35 -6.89 -9.93
N PRO A 755 -5.19 -7.23 -10.51
CA PRO A 755 -5.12 -8.17 -11.61
C PRO A 755 -5.38 -9.60 -11.12
N ASP A 756 -5.89 -10.43 -12.03
CA ASP A 756 -5.91 -11.88 -11.81
C ASP A 756 -4.50 -12.41 -11.63
N GLY A 757 -4.33 -13.44 -10.80
CA GLY A 757 -3.08 -14.19 -10.71
C GLY A 757 -2.48 -14.27 -9.32
N ILE A 758 -2.71 -13.23 -8.50
CA ILE A 758 -2.24 -13.13 -7.12
C ILE A 758 -3.17 -13.98 -6.24
N LEU A 759 -2.64 -14.95 -5.49
CA LEU A 759 -3.45 -15.69 -4.51
C LEU A 759 -3.58 -14.87 -3.23
N TRP A 760 -4.77 -14.35 -2.93
CA TRP A 760 -5.01 -13.53 -1.73
C TRP A 760 -6.36 -13.89 -1.05
N PRO A 761 -6.48 -13.75 0.28
CA PRO A 761 -7.73 -13.96 1.00
C PRO A 761 -8.86 -13.03 0.56
N ILE A 762 -10.10 -13.52 0.64
CA ILE A 762 -11.31 -12.69 0.56
C ILE A 762 -11.45 -11.88 1.85
N LEU A 763 -11.71 -10.59 1.69
CA LEU A 763 -12.16 -9.69 2.74
C LEU A 763 -13.68 -9.61 2.73
N ALA A 764 -14.26 -9.48 3.92
CA ALA A 764 -15.69 -9.23 4.07
C ALA A 764 -15.86 -7.96 4.90
N GLU A 765 -16.32 -6.87 4.30
CA GLU A 765 -16.29 -5.55 4.94
C GLU A 765 -17.70 -5.01 5.19
N PRO A 766 -18.03 -4.55 6.41
CA PRO A 766 -19.34 -3.99 6.71
C PRO A 766 -19.54 -2.64 6.01
N VAL A 767 -20.61 -2.52 5.21
CA VAL A 767 -20.96 -1.26 4.54
C VAL A 767 -21.84 -0.41 5.47
N ALA A 768 -21.25 0.53 6.21
CA ALA A 768 -21.95 1.31 7.24
C ALA A 768 -23.22 2.02 6.72
N ALA A 769 -23.17 2.61 5.52
CA ALA A 769 -24.30 3.31 4.90
C ALA A 769 -25.52 2.40 4.60
N SER A 770 -25.28 1.09 4.53
CA SER A 770 -26.31 0.07 4.29
C SER A 770 -27.09 -0.32 5.55
N TYR A 771 -26.70 0.17 6.73
CA TYR A 771 -27.39 -0.12 7.99
C TYR A 771 -28.88 0.27 7.91
N ARG A 772 -29.75 -0.66 8.33
CA ARG A 772 -31.20 -0.46 8.39
C ARG A 772 -31.77 -1.01 9.69
N GLU A 773 -32.68 -0.24 10.29
CA GLU A 773 -33.54 -0.70 11.39
C GLU A 773 -34.94 -1.05 10.88
N GLY A 774 -35.41 -2.24 11.20
CA GLY A 774 -36.72 -2.75 10.77
C GLY A 774 -36.63 -3.75 9.63
N ILE A 775 -37.78 -4.09 9.05
CA ILE A 775 -37.87 -5.05 7.94
C ILE A 775 -37.67 -4.26 6.64
N SER A 776 -36.64 -4.59 5.87
CA SER A 776 -36.42 -4.12 4.50
C SER A 776 -37.50 -4.64 3.55
#